data_AF-A0A2D6LKH8-F1
#
_entry.id   AF-A0A2D6LKH8-F1
#
_cell.length_a   1.000
_cell.length_b   1.000
_cell.length_c   1.000
_cell.angle_alpha   90.00
_cell.angle_beta   90.00
_cell.angle_gamma   90.00
#
_symmetry.space_group_name_H-M   'P 1'
#
loop_
_entity.id
_entity.type
_entity.pdbx_description
1 polymer ?
#
loop_
_entity_poly.entity_id
_entity_poly.type
_entity_poly.pdbx_seq_one_letter_code
_entity_poly.pdbx_strand_id
1 'polypeptide(L)'
;MPRPFLIVVLASIVSVQTCATVKAADDHPTALQLFQQGTKLYQQKDLLGAKTTLMRVDPVQLSKQERVTLYEMIQDIGHKTSAGDDPASLLAHGHKQAQAKRPAQALRFYKAVLRHGQATPEQKSQASSGAAAAKRQLNAELTRARRSLDEATTDIQAGQYQQAYQKLTAIKHSRLDLGWFDNKRLDRQLKTAQNHLGLGGGGEHEAGTPSDDMASTTNGHSTDASAPASQSASVDEDILARARQLRAQEHLAEGRKAQMSGQSHLAARHFEEALRMDPDSEQAQQGLTQATASVVDSRPQGLLDNELAKLSIRAQAAVAEFKERMNKARQLERQRNYTAALEAVQQSKIVIDQNQTILPAADYNDYRDQAVQFAKELNNLRIQEEARVRRDAEIIRTGEAQKNKLRAEEQREQEVNELLHRAHALRREQKYDRALELLSQALFLDANNIAAQLMKETVEDAKIFVDVNNAMRNRNVKFAEVSLDLLRASTPFQELMAYPNDWPQITSRRLSSQKEDFGESEINRRVAAQLDQPIKNVEFENAKLSQVLEFLQTQTAQNFFFNWAQLEAVGIDRDFPISLQLREVPAELILRLVLQQASADSPLDPLGFSIIEGIVTVSTQRDLTRTTDRQVYDIRDLLVEVGSFGDAPQFDLGAALSNTSTGGGGGAQGVAQASGELFDDDVEGAGDGRSRGELIEAIMNLIRDTVGRPDEWVQYGGDVSSIQELNGNFIVKSTPQNHREIATLLTKLREARAMQIAVEARFLLVDSNFLEDIGVDFDVQYTGLSNKWGPLRFAQDSISVANPVNTGLPGSFGVGIGGSGLGTFINGSGFASTGRAMDLNVSFLDDFQVNLMIRATQSTKRSISLTAPRITFFNGQRAFVVVARQVTFVSDLEPVSNTGGFDPTLSIVNAGAVLDVEGTISADRRYVTLTVRPSLASVVNIREIPQVALTDEAVFQDDDQDNNQPEQRLTTAFIEAPELELTQAAATVSVPDRGTLLMGGQRLMADVEIESGVPVLSRIPYLNRFFTNRSHVKDERSLLILIKPTILIQGELEEDHFPGMMQDPGSFTIGRAY
;
A
#
# COMPACT_ATOMS: atom_id res chain seq x y z
N MET A 1 -13.75 -32.21 51.87
CA MET A 1 -13.41 -32.07 53.31
C MET A 1 -13.71 -33.40 54.01
N PRO A 2 -13.06 -33.75 55.13
CA PRO A 2 -12.12 -32.96 55.92
C PRO A 2 -10.63 -33.39 55.82
N ARG A 3 -9.77 -32.55 56.40
CA ARG A 3 -8.36 -32.78 56.84
C ARG A 3 -8.40 -33.06 58.38
N PRO A 4 -7.31 -33.29 59.19
CA PRO A 4 -5.95 -32.72 59.11
C PRO A 4 -4.76 -33.57 59.69
N PHE A 5 -3.64 -32.89 59.99
CA PHE A 5 -2.43 -33.26 60.78
C PHE A 5 -1.39 -34.23 60.17
N LEU A 6 -0.30 -33.80 59.52
CA LEU A 6 0.82 -32.93 59.97
C LEU A 6 1.59 -33.44 61.20
N ILE A 7 2.83 -33.90 60.97
CA ILE A 7 3.97 -33.90 61.91
C ILE A 7 5.22 -33.42 61.12
N VAL A 8 6.19 -32.82 61.81
CA VAL A 8 7.43 -32.20 61.30
C VAL A 8 8.58 -32.57 62.24
N VAL A 9 9.84 -32.70 61.76
CA VAL A 9 11.14 -32.39 62.42
C VAL A 9 12.31 -33.14 61.72
N LEU A 10 13.59 -32.74 61.75
CA LEU A 10 14.28 -31.42 61.61
C LEU A 10 15.81 -31.67 61.70
N ALA A 11 16.60 -31.17 60.74
CA ALA A 11 18.04 -30.89 60.93
C ALA A 11 18.54 -29.88 59.88
N SER A 12 19.57 -29.03 60.06
CA SER A 12 20.15 -28.25 61.19
C SER A 12 21.64 -27.99 60.89
N ILE A 13 22.23 -26.95 61.53
CA ILE A 13 23.65 -26.49 61.47
C ILE A 13 23.95 -25.40 60.41
N VAL A 14 24.81 -24.39 60.64
CA VAL A 14 24.84 -23.28 61.65
C VAL A 14 26.17 -22.49 61.56
N SER A 15 26.10 -21.15 61.42
CA SER A 15 27.09 -20.14 61.89
C SER A 15 26.66 -18.75 61.33
N VAL A 16 26.43 -17.63 62.04
CA VAL A 16 26.75 -17.08 63.38
C VAL A 16 28.08 -16.32 63.50
N GLN A 17 28.01 -14.98 63.42
CA GLN A 17 28.75 -13.93 64.16
C GLN A 17 28.41 -12.54 63.53
N THR A 18 28.34 -11.37 64.18
CA THR A 18 27.84 -10.86 65.47
C THR A 18 28.28 -9.38 65.55
N CYS A 19 27.40 -8.49 66.04
CA CYS A 19 27.70 -7.20 66.68
C CYS A 19 28.50 -6.10 65.95
N ALA A 20 27.83 -4.94 65.76
CA ALA A 20 28.33 -3.64 66.26
C ALA A 20 27.15 -2.67 66.49
N THR A 21 27.22 -1.83 67.52
CA THR A 21 26.23 -0.78 67.83
C THR A 21 26.89 0.59 67.92
N VAL A 22 26.39 1.59 67.20
CA VAL A 22 26.80 3.00 67.32
C VAL A 22 25.55 3.88 67.39
N LYS A 23 25.67 5.06 68.01
CA LYS A 23 24.56 5.88 68.52
C LYS A 23 24.53 7.26 67.85
N ALA A 24 23.34 7.63 67.37
CA ALA A 24 22.79 8.96 67.02
C ALA A 24 23.72 10.17 66.81
N ALA A 25 23.53 10.83 65.64
CA ALA A 25 23.59 12.27 65.47
C ALA A 25 22.59 12.67 64.37
N ASP A 26 21.97 13.85 64.45
CA ASP A 26 21.00 14.33 63.47
C ASP A 26 21.68 15.00 62.27
N ASP A 27 21.49 14.42 61.09
CA ASP A 27 21.73 15.08 59.80
C ASP A 27 20.75 14.50 58.77
N HIS A 28 20.12 15.35 57.95
CA HIS A 28 19.22 14.87 56.90
C HIS A 28 20.01 14.51 55.65
N PRO A 29 20.07 13.22 55.23
CA PRO A 29 20.92 12.81 54.12
C PRO A 29 20.45 13.45 52.82
N THR A 30 21.38 14.07 52.10
CA THR A 30 21.12 14.72 50.81
C THR A 30 20.67 13.72 49.74
N ALA A 31 20.00 14.20 48.69
CA ALA A 31 19.49 13.34 47.61
C ALA A 31 20.58 12.43 47.00
N LEU A 32 21.81 12.93 46.87
CA LEU A 32 22.95 12.15 46.38
C LEU A 32 23.40 11.07 47.38
N GLN A 33 23.40 11.35 48.69
CA GLN A 33 23.71 10.36 49.72
C GLN A 33 22.62 9.27 49.79
N LEU A 34 21.33 9.64 49.70
CA LEU A 34 20.22 8.69 49.61
C LEU A 34 20.30 7.84 48.34
N PHE A 35 20.71 8.42 47.21
CA PHE A 35 20.94 7.67 45.97
C PHE A 35 22.07 6.66 46.15
N GLN A 36 23.25 7.08 46.64
CA GLN A 36 24.40 6.19 46.88
C GLN A 36 24.12 5.11 47.94
N GLN A 37 23.34 5.42 48.98
CA GLN A 37 22.90 4.44 49.97
C GLN A 37 21.92 3.42 49.35
N GLY A 38 20.97 3.89 48.54
CA GLY A 38 19.99 3.06 47.85
C GLY A 38 20.61 2.15 46.78
N THR A 39 21.58 2.63 46.01
CA THR A 39 22.32 1.80 45.03
C THR A 39 23.21 0.77 45.72
N LYS A 40 23.81 1.09 46.87
CA LYS A 40 24.57 0.14 47.70
C LYS A 40 23.67 -0.97 48.28
N LEU A 41 22.48 -0.64 48.78
CA LEU A 41 21.50 -1.63 49.25
C LEU A 41 21.02 -2.54 48.09
N TYR A 42 20.84 -1.98 46.89
CA TYR A 42 20.49 -2.74 45.69
C TYR A 42 21.59 -3.74 45.31
N GLN A 43 22.87 -3.32 45.33
CA GLN A 43 24.03 -4.21 45.13
C GLN A 43 24.11 -5.32 46.20
N GLN A 44 23.73 -5.02 47.44
CA GLN A 44 23.66 -5.97 48.54
C GLN A 44 22.43 -6.92 48.48
N LYS A 45 21.60 -6.82 47.43
CA LYS A 45 20.34 -7.57 47.24
C LYS A 45 19.25 -7.32 48.30
N ASP A 46 19.40 -6.32 49.17
CA ASP A 46 18.28 -5.82 49.98
C ASP A 46 17.37 -4.96 49.09
N LEU A 47 16.53 -5.64 48.30
CA LEU A 47 15.61 -5.00 47.38
C LEU A 47 14.55 -4.15 48.10
N LEU A 48 14.24 -4.41 49.39
CA LEU A 48 13.21 -3.67 50.12
C LEU A 48 13.80 -2.39 50.76
N GLY A 49 14.99 -2.49 51.36
CA GLY A 49 15.77 -1.34 51.81
C GLY A 49 16.16 -0.43 50.65
N ALA A 50 16.62 -1.00 49.52
CA ALA A 50 16.90 -0.22 48.31
C ALA A 50 15.65 0.51 47.79
N LYS A 51 14.50 -0.19 47.69
CA LYS A 51 13.21 0.39 47.24
C LYS A 51 12.75 1.56 48.11
N THR A 52 12.90 1.43 49.43
CA THR A 52 12.44 2.43 50.39
C THR A 52 13.41 3.61 50.53
N THR A 53 14.72 3.41 50.35
CA THR A 53 15.71 4.49 50.30
C THR A 53 15.65 5.26 48.97
N LEU A 54 15.62 4.55 47.82
CA LEU A 54 15.60 5.20 46.49
C LEU A 54 14.30 6.00 46.24
N MET A 55 13.14 5.54 46.73
CA MET A 55 11.90 6.34 46.64
C MET A 55 11.86 7.58 47.54
N ARG A 56 12.88 7.82 48.38
CA ARG A 56 13.04 9.05 49.17
C ARG A 56 14.00 10.07 48.54
N VAL A 57 14.64 9.72 47.42
CA VAL A 57 15.52 10.61 46.66
C VAL A 57 14.68 11.63 45.90
N ASP A 58 14.95 12.93 46.07
CA ASP A 58 14.40 13.99 45.22
C ASP A 58 15.07 13.93 43.83
N PRO A 59 14.35 13.59 42.75
CA PRO A 59 14.95 13.49 41.43
C PRO A 59 15.46 14.82 40.89
N VAL A 60 14.98 15.98 41.39
CA VAL A 60 15.39 17.30 40.88
C VAL A 60 16.86 17.59 41.21
N GLN A 61 17.33 17.16 42.39
CA GLN A 61 18.66 17.44 42.92
C GLN A 61 19.79 16.57 42.32
N LEU A 62 19.45 15.56 41.51
CA LEU A 62 20.42 14.68 40.83
C LEU A 62 20.82 15.20 39.44
N SER A 63 21.94 14.71 38.90
CA SER A 63 22.31 14.94 37.50
C SER A 63 21.37 14.20 36.51
N LYS A 64 21.52 14.47 35.21
CA LYS A 64 20.73 13.80 34.15
C LYS A 64 20.98 12.29 34.09
N GLN A 65 22.20 11.82 34.35
CA GLN A 65 22.56 10.39 34.31
C GLN A 65 22.12 9.66 35.59
N GLU A 66 22.29 10.28 36.76
CA GLU A 66 21.83 9.72 38.04
C GLU A 66 20.30 9.63 38.11
N ARG A 67 19.56 10.57 37.51
CA ARG A 67 18.09 10.44 37.35
C ARG A 67 17.70 9.21 36.54
N VAL A 68 18.37 8.94 35.42
CA VAL A 68 18.05 7.77 34.56
C VAL A 68 18.28 6.47 35.34
N THR A 69 19.46 6.33 35.95
CA THR A 69 19.81 5.14 36.75
C THR A 69 18.96 4.98 38.02
N LEU A 70 18.50 6.07 38.64
CA LEU A 70 17.49 6.05 39.72
C LEU A 70 16.17 5.43 39.24
N TYR A 71 15.64 5.88 38.08
CA TYR A 71 14.39 5.35 37.54
C TYR A 71 14.54 3.90 37.06
N GLU A 72 15.65 3.53 36.43
CA GLU A 72 15.96 2.16 36.02
C GLU A 72 16.05 1.22 37.22
N MET A 73 16.77 1.59 38.29
CA MET A 73 16.84 0.80 39.51
C MET A 73 15.47 0.69 40.21
N ILE A 74 14.70 1.78 40.32
CA ILE A 74 13.33 1.71 40.91
C ILE A 74 12.42 0.80 40.06
N GLN A 75 12.56 0.80 38.74
CA GLN A 75 11.80 -0.06 37.84
C GLN A 75 12.21 -1.53 37.99
N ASP A 76 13.51 -1.84 37.93
CA ASP A 76 14.04 -3.21 38.08
C ASP A 76 13.77 -3.80 39.47
N ILE A 77 13.98 -3.02 40.54
CA ILE A 77 13.57 -3.40 41.90
C ILE A 77 12.05 -3.61 41.94
N GLY A 78 11.27 -2.80 41.22
CA GLY A 78 9.84 -3.00 41.01
C GLY A 78 9.50 -4.35 40.38
N HIS A 79 10.23 -4.76 39.34
CA HIS A 79 10.09 -6.07 38.71
C HIS A 79 10.49 -7.21 39.66
N LYS A 80 11.69 -7.15 40.25
CA LYS A 80 12.22 -8.21 41.12
C LYS A 80 11.43 -8.37 42.43
N THR A 81 10.90 -7.29 43.01
CA THR A 81 9.99 -7.40 44.17
C THR A 81 8.58 -7.86 43.79
N SER A 82 8.16 -7.75 42.52
CA SER A 82 6.86 -8.29 42.07
C SER A 82 6.86 -9.79 41.74
N ALA A 83 7.98 -10.47 41.94
CA ALA A 83 8.14 -11.92 41.75
C ALA A 83 8.07 -12.72 43.06
N GLY A 84 7.73 -12.08 44.19
CA GLY A 84 7.68 -12.70 45.52
C GLY A 84 6.31 -12.69 46.22
N ASP A 85 5.26 -12.20 45.57
CA ASP A 85 3.90 -12.17 46.10
C ASP A 85 3.03 -13.25 45.41
N ASP A 86 2.37 -14.12 46.19
CA ASP A 86 1.52 -15.19 45.66
C ASP A 86 0.45 -14.66 44.67
N PRO A 87 0.27 -15.29 43.49
CA PRO A 87 -0.76 -14.92 42.52
C PRO A 87 -2.17 -14.79 43.09
N ALA A 88 -2.53 -15.68 44.03
CA ALA A 88 -3.82 -15.65 44.71
C ALA A 88 -3.98 -14.41 45.62
N SER A 89 -2.90 -13.99 46.29
CA SER A 89 -2.88 -12.77 47.10
C SER A 89 -3.02 -11.52 46.22
N LEU A 90 -2.24 -11.44 45.13
CA LEU A 90 -2.33 -10.33 44.17
C LEU A 90 -3.73 -10.22 43.54
N LEU A 91 -4.35 -11.35 43.21
CA LEU A 91 -5.71 -11.41 42.66
C LEU A 91 -6.76 -10.96 43.69
N ALA A 92 -6.68 -11.42 44.94
CA ALA A 92 -7.56 -10.99 46.02
C ALA A 92 -7.42 -9.47 46.30
N HIS A 93 -6.20 -8.92 46.25
CA HIS A 93 -5.95 -7.48 46.34
C HIS A 93 -6.55 -6.71 45.16
N GLY A 94 -6.48 -7.26 43.94
CA GLY A 94 -7.17 -6.71 42.76
C GLY A 94 -8.68 -6.59 42.96
N HIS A 95 -9.33 -7.65 43.43
CA HIS A 95 -10.77 -7.64 43.74
C HIS A 95 -11.11 -6.65 44.86
N LYS A 96 -10.31 -6.61 45.94
CA LYS A 96 -10.51 -5.68 47.06
C LYS A 96 -10.42 -4.21 46.64
N GLN A 97 -9.48 -3.85 45.75
CA GLN A 97 -9.39 -2.47 45.23
C GLN A 97 -10.50 -2.15 44.21
N ALA A 98 -11.00 -3.14 43.47
CA ALA A 98 -12.15 -2.95 42.57
C ALA A 98 -13.44 -2.69 43.38
N GLN A 99 -13.67 -3.46 44.46
CA GLN A 99 -14.77 -3.24 45.41
C GLN A 99 -14.67 -1.87 46.10
N ALA A 100 -13.45 -1.45 46.45
CA ALA A 100 -13.18 -0.13 47.04
C ALA A 100 -13.30 1.06 46.04
N LYS A 101 -13.78 0.83 44.81
CA LYS A 101 -13.90 1.83 43.73
C LYS A 101 -12.58 2.56 43.43
N ARG A 102 -11.47 1.82 43.38
CA ARG A 102 -10.13 2.34 43.01
C ARG A 102 -9.61 1.65 41.75
N PRO A 103 -10.22 1.90 40.57
CA PRO A 103 -9.95 1.13 39.37
C PRO A 103 -8.49 1.21 38.90
N ALA A 104 -7.82 2.35 39.07
CA ALA A 104 -6.38 2.49 38.79
C ALA A 104 -5.51 1.56 39.66
N GLN A 105 -5.86 1.36 40.93
CA GLN A 105 -5.12 0.48 41.84
C GLN A 105 -5.43 -0.99 41.55
N ALA A 106 -6.70 -1.34 41.35
CA ALA A 106 -7.13 -2.68 40.96
C ALA A 106 -6.44 -3.14 39.65
N LEU A 107 -6.39 -2.26 38.64
CA LEU A 107 -5.75 -2.53 37.35
C LEU A 107 -4.24 -2.82 37.47
N ARG A 108 -3.54 -2.28 38.48
CA ARG A 108 -2.13 -2.62 38.74
C ARG A 108 -1.99 -4.05 39.29
N PHE A 109 -2.80 -4.43 40.27
CA PHE A 109 -2.77 -5.78 40.85
C PHE A 109 -3.15 -6.86 39.82
N TYR A 110 -4.23 -6.67 39.05
CA TYR A 110 -4.58 -7.62 37.98
C TYR A 110 -3.49 -7.73 36.91
N LYS A 111 -2.84 -6.62 36.52
CA LYS A 111 -1.69 -6.64 35.60
C LYS A 111 -0.46 -7.36 36.18
N ALA A 112 -0.29 -7.40 37.50
CA ALA A 112 0.76 -8.20 38.14
C ALA A 112 0.46 -9.70 38.01
N VAL A 113 -0.75 -10.14 38.34
CA VAL A 113 -1.19 -11.55 38.17
C VAL A 113 -1.03 -12.03 36.73
N LEU A 114 -1.44 -11.21 35.75
CA LEU A 114 -1.29 -11.52 34.32
C LEU A 114 0.16 -11.70 33.87
N ARG A 115 1.11 -11.06 34.55
CA ARG A 115 2.55 -11.12 34.26
C ARG A 115 3.29 -12.15 35.12
N HIS A 116 2.64 -12.73 36.14
CA HIS A 116 3.29 -13.66 37.05
C HIS A 116 3.44 -15.04 36.39
N GLY A 117 4.66 -15.58 36.37
CA GLY A 117 4.97 -16.86 35.72
C GLY A 117 4.08 -17.99 36.26
N GLN A 118 4.08 -18.16 37.58
CA GLN A 118 3.37 -19.21 38.30
C GLN A 118 1.84 -19.03 38.43
N ALA A 119 1.23 -17.95 37.91
CA ALA A 119 -0.21 -17.78 37.98
C ALA A 119 -0.95 -18.76 37.05
N THR A 120 -1.99 -19.44 37.55
CA THR A 120 -2.73 -20.46 36.78
C THR A 120 -3.54 -19.85 35.64
N PRO A 121 -3.96 -20.64 34.61
CA PRO A 121 -4.82 -20.15 33.54
C PRO A 121 -6.12 -19.51 34.06
N GLU A 122 -6.73 -20.09 35.10
CA GLU A 122 -7.93 -19.55 35.75
C GLU A 122 -7.67 -18.20 36.44
N GLN A 123 -6.57 -18.08 37.20
CA GLN A 123 -6.16 -16.82 37.83
C GLN A 123 -5.86 -15.74 36.78
N LYS A 124 -5.23 -16.11 35.66
CA LYS A 124 -5.00 -15.21 34.52
C LYS A 124 -6.30 -14.80 33.83
N SER A 125 -7.32 -15.68 33.75
CA SER A 125 -8.66 -15.36 33.23
C SER A 125 -9.47 -14.44 34.16
N GLN A 126 -9.44 -14.70 35.46
CA GLN A 126 -10.06 -13.83 36.48
C GLN A 126 -9.35 -12.46 36.54
N ALA A 127 -8.03 -12.41 36.38
CA ALA A 127 -7.29 -11.16 36.29
C ALA A 127 -7.51 -10.41 34.97
N SER A 128 -7.67 -11.07 33.83
CA SER A 128 -7.93 -10.40 32.54
C SER A 128 -9.32 -9.74 32.53
N SER A 129 -10.34 -10.46 33.00
CA SER A 129 -11.70 -9.94 33.15
C SER A 129 -11.78 -8.82 34.20
N GLY A 130 -11.13 -8.98 35.36
CA GLY A 130 -10.98 -7.93 36.37
C GLY A 130 -10.26 -6.67 35.85
N ALA A 131 -9.18 -6.84 35.09
CA ALA A 131 -8.48 -5.74 34.43
C ALA A 131 -9.34 -5.04 33.38
N ALA A 132 -10.13 -5.80 32.59
CA ALA A 132 -11.03 -5.23 31.59
C ALA A 132 -12.21 -4.47 32.22
N ALA A 133 -12.69 -4.87 33.40
CA ALA A 133 -13.68 -4.12 34.17
C ALA A 133 -13.07 -2.84 34.77
N ALA A 134 -11.92 -2.95 35.43
CA ALA A 134 -11.21 -1.80 36.02
C ALA A 134 -10.79 -0.77 34.96
N LYS A 135 -10.33 -1.20 33.78
CA LYS A 135 -9.99 -0.30 32.66
C LYS A 135 -11.24 0.43 32.12
N ARG A 136 -12.40 -0.23 32.05
CA ARG A 136 -13.66 0.41 31.64
C ARG A 136 -14.11 1.48 32.65
N GLN A 137 -14.02 1.19 33.95
CA GLN A 137 -14.30 2.17 35.01
C GLN A 137 -13.34 3.37 34.97
N LEU A 138 -12.03 3.10 34.90
CA LEU A 138 -11.00 4.15 34.83
C LEU A 138 -11.17 5.05 33.59
N ASN A 139 -11.47 4.46 32.43
CA ASN A 139 -11.74 5.24 31.22
C ASN A 139 -12.98 6.13 31.36
N ALA A 140 -14.05 5.64 32.00
CA ALA A 140 -15.26 6.44 32.25
C ALA A 140 -14.99 7.59 33.23
N GLU A 141 -14.15 7.37 34.25
CA GLU A 141 -13.69 8.41 35.18
C GLU A 141 -12.81 9.45 34.48
N LEU A 142 -11.87 9.03 33.62
CA LEU A 142 -11.05 9.92 32.79
C LEU A 142 -11.88 10.77 31.84
N THR A 143 -12.87 10.19 31.14
CA THR A 143 -13.78 10.93 30.26
C THR A 143 -14.63 11.96 31.01
N ARG A 144 -15.07 11.63 32.24
CA ARG A 144 -15.77 12.59 33.11
C ARG A 144 -14.85 13.71 33.57
N ALA A 145 -13.64 13.37 34.04
CA ALA A 145 -12.67 14.34 34.55
C ALA A 145 -12.21 15.32 33.45
N ARG A 146 -11.97 14.83 32.22
CA ARG A 146 -11.71 15.67 31.04
C ARG A 146 -12.90 16.57 30.69
N ARG A 147 -14.12 16.03 30.66
CA ARG A 147 -15.31 16.87 30.43
C ARG A 147 -15.44 17.98 31.48
N SER A 148 -15.21 17.69 32.76
CA SER A 148 -15.23 18.72 33.81
C SER A 148 -14.05 19.72 33.72
N LEU A 149 -12.94 19.36 33.06
CA LEU A 149 -11.83 20.25 32.73
C LEU A 149 -12.21 21.19 31.58
N ASP A 150 -12.88 20.66 30.55
CA ASP A 150 -13.44 21.43 29.44
C ASP A 150 -14.55 22.38 29.92
N GLU A 151 -15.50 21.89 30.71
CA GLU A 151 -16.52 22.71 31.36
C GLU A 151 -15.91 23.81 32.24
N ALA A 152 -14.90 23.50 33.07
CA ALA A 152 -14.20 24.51 33.86
C ALA A 152 -13.43 25.54 33.00
N THR A 153 -13.11 25.20 31.74
CA THR A 153 -12.55 26.14 30.77
C THR A 153 -13.63 27.12 30.31
N THR A 154 -14.82 26.62 29.99
CA THR A 154 -16.00 27.43 29.63
C THR A 154 -16.42 28.30 30.81
N ASP A 155 -16.45 27.77 32.03
CA ASP A 155 -16.74 28.52 33.26
C ASP A 155 -15.74 29.68 33.46
N ILE A 156 -14.44 29.46 33.23
CA ILE A 156 -13.41 30.51 33.25
C ILE A 156 -13.66 31.57 32.17
N GLN A 157 -13.97 31.15 30.94
CA GLN A 157 -14.30 32.08 29.85
C GLN A 157 -15.58 32.88 30.10
N ALA A 158 -16.53 32.32 30.84
CA ALA A 158 -17.76 32.99 31.28
C ALA A 158 -17.61 33.78 32.60
N GLY A 159 -16.39 33.91 33.15
CA GLY A 159 -16.12 34.61 34.40
C GLY A 159 -16.61 33.92 35.68
N GLN A 160 -17.10 32.67 35.59
CA GLN A 160 -17.68 31.90 36.68
C GLN A 160 -16.59 31.16 37.50
N TYR A 161 -15.54 31.89 37.90
CA TYR A 161 -14.32 31.34 38.51
C TYR A 161 -14.57 30.43 39.74
N GLN A 162 -15.63 30.69 40.52
CA GLN A 162 -15.97 29.86 41.67
C GLN A 162 -16.49 28.46 41.28
N GLN A 163 -17.24 28.35 40.18
CA GLN A 163 -17.69 27.04 39.66
C GLN A 163 -16.52 26.29 39.03
N ALA A 164 -15.70 26.98 38.24
CA ALA A 164 -14.47 26.43 37.69
C ALA A 164 -13.56 25.89 38.80
N TYR A 165 -13.33 26.65 39.87
CA TYR A 165 -12.48 26.23 40.99
C TYR A 165 -13.02 24.99 41.70
N GLN A 166 -14.35 24.86 41.88
CA GLN A 166 -14.95 23.65 42.43
C GLN A 166 -14.75 22.43 41.52
N LYS A 167 -14.97 22.57 40.20
CA LYS A 167 -14.72 21.48 39.23
C LYS A 167 -13.24 21.08 39.20
N LEU A 168 -12.32 22.04 39.10
CA LEU A 168 -10.87 21.82 39.04
C LEU A 168 -10.32 21.23 40.34
N THR A 169 -10.78 21.68 41.50
CA THR A 169 -10.39 21.09 42.79
C THR A 169 -10.95 19.67 42.96
N ALA A 170 -12.19 19.39 42.52
CA ALA A 170 -12.73 18.03 42.53
C ALA A 170 -11.90 17.06 41.68
N ILE A 171 -11.51 17.47 40.47
CA ILE A 171 -10.56 16.73 39.62
C ILE A 171 -9.24 16.48 40.37
N LYS A 172 -8.64 17.53 40.96
CA LYS A 172 -7.35 17.41 41.66
C LYS A 172 -7.42 16.50 42.90
N HIS A 173 -8.54 16.47 43.62
CA HIS A 173 -8.76 15.55 44.74
C HIS A 173 -9.00 14.09 44.32
N SER A 174 -9.48 13.83 43.09
CA SER A 174 -9.68 12.47 42.59
C SER A 174 -8.37 11.66 42.45
N ARG A 175 -7.23 12.35 42.30
CA ARG A 175 -5.90 11.78 42.01
C ARG A 175 -5.86 10.90 40.75
N LEU A 176 -6.78 11.13 39.81
CA LEU A 176 -6.69 10.59 38.45
C LEU A 176 -5.55 11.27 37.71
N ASP A 177 -4.67 10.48 37.08
CA ASP A 177 -3.67 11.00 36.14
C ASP A 177 -4.32 11.17 34.77
N LEU A 178 -4.51 12.43 34.35
CA LEU A 178 -5.11 12.78 33.05
C LEU A 178 -4.08 12.71 31.91
N GLY A 179 -2.80 12.51 32.21
CA GLY A 179 -1.68 12.71 31.30
C GLY A 179 -1.11 14.13 31.35
N TRP A 180 0.13 14.28 30.89
CA TRP A 180 0.95 15.49 31.08
C TRP A 180 0.28 16.81 30.66
N PHE A 181 -0.33 16.85 29.47
CA PHE A 181 -1.00 18.03 28.94
C PHE A 181 -2.20 18.46 29.79
N ASP A 182 -3.09 17.52 30.14
CA ASP A 182 -4.29 17.79 30.91
C ASP A 182 -3.98 18.13 32.37
N ASN A 183 -2.98 17.48 32.98
CA ASN A 183 -2.50 17.83 34.33
C ASN A 183 -1.90 19.26 34.34
N LYS A 184 -1.12 19.64 33.31
CA LYS A 184 -0.60 21.01 33.16
C LYS A 184 -1.71 22.04 32.89
N ARG A 185 -2.77 21.66 32.16
CA ARG A 185 -3.96 22.48 31.94
C ARG A 185 -4.75 22.67 33.24
N LEU A 186 -4.98 21.60 33.99
CA LEU A 186 -5.60 21.60 35.32
C LEU A 186 -4.88 22.54 36.29
N ASP A 187 -3.56 22.40 36.43
CA ASP A 187 -2.78 23.28 37.34
C ASP A 187 -2.79 24.74 36.89
N ARG A 188 -2.70 25.01 35.57
CA ARG A 188 -2.77 26.38 35.04
C ARG A 188 -4.13 27.01 35.31
N GLN A 189 -5.23 26.31 35.00
CA GLN A 189 -6.59 26.79 35.17
C GLN A 189 -6.96 26.94 36.65
N LEU A 190 -6.48 26.03 37.51
CA LEU A 190 -6.67 26.13 38.95
C LEU A 190 -5.92 27.34 39.52
N LYS A 191 -4.70 27.64 39.04
CA LYS A 191 -4.00 28.89 39.39
C LYS A 191 -4.74 30.13 38.88
N THR A 192 -5.25 30.13 37.64
CA THR A 192 -6.09 31.23 37.12
C THR A 192 -7.32 31.46 38.00
N ALA A 193 -8.07 30.41 38.34
CA ALA A 193 -9.25 30.52 39.19
C ALA A 193 -8.90 30.98 40.61
N GLN A 194 -7.80 30.50 41.21
CA GLN A 194 -7.33 30.97 42.53
C GLN A 194 -6.96 32.46 42.53
N ASN A 195 -6.29 32.94 41.47
CA ASN A 195 -5.95 34.36 41.32
C ASN A 195 -7.22 35.22 41.27
N HIS A 196 -8.22 34.86 40.45
CA HIS A 196 -9.48 35.61 40.34
C HIS A 196 -10.39 35.50 41.57
N LEU A 197 -10.21 34.47 42.41
CA LEU A 197 -10.92 34.32 43.69
C LEU A 197 -10.19 34.97 44.88
N GLY A 198 -9.04 35.62 44.67
CA GLY A 198 -8.24 36.22 45.75
C GLY A 198 -7.62 35.19 46.72
N LEU A 199 -7.51 33.92 46.32
CA LEU A 199 -7.06 32.81 47.16
C LEU A 199 -5.54 32.53 47.05
N GLY A 200 -4.81 33.33 46.25
CA GLY A 200 -3.35 33.21 46.06
C GLY A 200 -2.59 34.31 46.80
N GLY A 201 -1.93 33.96 47.90
CA GLY A 201 -1.00 34.84 48.62
C GLY A 201 0.47 34.51 48.31
N GLY A 202 1.31 35.55 48.27
CA GLY A 202 2.75 35.46 47.96
C GLY A 202 3.04 35.66 46.46
N GLY A 203 3.77 36.71 46.14
CA GLY A 203 4.15 37.07 44.76
C GLY A 203 5.38 37.97 44.75
N GLU A 204 5.74 38.46 43.56
CA GLU A 204 6.72 39.54 43.34
C GLU A 204 6.28 40.32 42.09
N HIS A 205 6.65 41.60 42.00
CA HIS A 205 6.06 42.60 41.08
C HIS A 205 7.12 43.29 40.23
N GLU A 206 6.73 43.72 39.02
CA GLU A 206 6.91 45.06 38.40
C GLU A 206 6.65 44.96 36.87
N ALA A 207 6.19 45.97 36.13
CA ALA A 207 5.25 47.07 36.41
C ALA A 207 4.78 47.67 35.05
N GLY A 208 3.52 48.11 34.91
CA GLY A 208 3.01 48.77 33.69
C GLY A 208 1.49 48.79 33.56
N THR A 209 0.91 49.97 33.36
CA THR A 209 -0.54 50.29 33.38
C THR A 209 -1.00 50.89 32.02
N PRO A 210 -2.28 51.28 31.82
CA PRO A 210 -3.56 50.60 32.11
C PRO A 210 -4.54 50.64 30.90
N SER A 211 -5.75 50.08 31.00
CA SER A 211 -7.04 50.70 30.57
C SER A 211 -8.24 49.76 30.79
N ASP A 212 -9.45 50.35 30.87
CA ASP A 212 -10.71 49.71 31.26
C ASP A 212 -11.69 49.49 30.07
N ASP A 213 -12.85 48.91 30.42
CA ASP A 213 -14.12 48.83 29.68
C ASP A 213 -14.24 47.98 28.40
N MET A 214 -15.16 47.02 28.45
CA MET A 214 -16.45 47.13 27.72
C MET A 214 -17.37 45.93 28.04
N ALA A 215 -18.57 46.22 28.57
CA ALA A 215 -19.72 45.30 28.54
C ALA A 215 -20.47 45.49 27.20
N SER A 216 -20.92 44.44 26.49
CA SER A 216 -22.24 43.78 26.68
C SER A 216 -23.42 44.77 26.58
N THR A 217 -24.53 44.54 25.86
CA THR A 217 -25.06 43.39 25.09
C THR A 217 -26.28 43.86 24.27
N THR A 218 -26.60 43.26 23.10
CA THR A 218 -28.00 42.88 22.71
C THR A 218 -28.08 42.13 21.37
N ASN A 219 -29.13 41.30 21.21
CA ASN A 219 -29.43 40.48 20.04
C ASN A 219 -30.89 40.70 19.58
N GLY A 220 -31.15 40.56 18.27
CA GLY A 220 -32.48 40.40 17.65
C GLY A 220 -32.31 40.39 16.12
N HIS A 221 -32.59 39.29 15.39
CA HIS A 221 -33.92 38.78 14.97
C HIS A 221 -34.75 39.81 14.17
N SER A 222 -35.30 39.50 12.99
CA SER A 222 -35.21 38.24 12.20
C SER A 222 -35.75 38.38 10.76
N THR A 223 -35.20 37.57 9.84
CA THR A 223 -35.85 36.95 8.64
C THR A 223 -36.67 37.78 7.64
N ASP A 224 -36.28 37.64 6.36
CA ASP A 224 -37.12 37.44 5.16
C ASP A 224 -38.09 38.55 4.67
N ALA A 225 -38.28 38.78 3.36
CA ALA A 225 -37.63 38.26 2.16
C ALA A 225 -37.98 39.11 0.91
N SER A 226 -37.40 38.77 -0.25
CA SER A 226 -37.81 39.11 -1.62
C SER A 226 -37.25 40.40 -2.26
N ALA A 227 -36.79 40.23 -3.51
CA ALA A 227 -36.47 41.26 -4.52
C ALA A 227 -37.62 41.26 -5.59
N PRO A 228 -37.63 42.06 -6.70
CA PRO A 228 -36.53 42.85 -7.27
C PRO A 228 -36.86 44.23 -7.96
N ALA A 229 -35.76 44.91 -8.38
CA ALA A 229 -35.58 45.73 -9.60
C ALA A 229 -36.33 47.08 -9.85
N SER A 230 -35.54 48.18 -9.93
CA SER A 230 -35.59 49.22 -10.99
C SER A 230 -34.37 50.19 -10.95
N GLN A 231 -34.16 51.01 -12.00
CA GLN A 231 -33.07 52.02 -12.14
C GLN A 231 -33.42 53.37 -11.43
N SER A 232 -32.68 54.50 -11.42
CA SER A 232 -31.52 55.05 -12.18
C SER A 232 -30.68 56.07 -11.33
N ALA A 233 -30.02 57.10 -11.89
CA ALA A 233 -28.91 57.86 -11.25
C ALA A 233 -28.91 59.41 -11.37
N SER A 234 -28.30 60.10 -10.39
CA SER A 234 -27.75 61.48 -10.36
C SER A 234 -26.67 61.59 -9.24
N VAL A 235 -25.70 62.53 -9.13
CA VAL A 235 -25.29 63.80 -9.79
C VAL A 235 -25.72 65.12 -9.10
N ASP A 236 -24.77 65.68 -8.33
CA ASP A 236 -24.38 67.10 -8.07
C ASP A 236 -25.35 68.22 -7.59
N GLU A 237 -24.74 69.31 -7.10
CA GLU A 237 -25.19 70.73 -7.03
C GLU A 237 -26.56 71.17 -6.43
N ASP A 238 -27.41 70.27 -5.91
CA ASP A 238 -28.84 70.58 -5.67
C ASP A 238 -29.20 71.68 -4.62
N ILE A 239 -28.25 72.20 -3.84
CA ILE A 239 -28.51 73.42 -3.02
C ILE A 239 -28.71 74.66 -3.93
N LEU A 240 -28.07 74.70 -5.11
CA LEU A 240 -28.17 75.84 -6.03
C LEU A 240 -29.46 75.80 -6.87
N ALA A 241 -30.01 74.63 -7.16
CA ALA A 241 -31.28 74.48 -7.88
C ALA A 241 -32.46 75.09 -7.10
N ARG A 242 -32.47 74.90 -5.76
CA ARG A 242 -33.47 75.47 -4.85
C ARG A 242 -33.59 77.01 -4.93
N ALA A 243 -32.53 77.70 -5.35
CA ALA A 243 -32.51 79.15 -5.55
C ALA A 243 -33.00 79.59 -6.96
N ARG A 244 -32.87 78.74 -7.99
CA ARG A 244 -33.34 79.03 -9.35
C ARG A 244 -34.87 79.03 -9.42
N GLN A 245 -35.50 78.05 -8.79
CA GLN A 245 -36.95 77.81 -8.82
C GLN A 245 -37.79 79.00 -8.30
N LEU A 246 -37.24 79.80 -7.38
CA LEU A 246 -37.90 81.01 -6.86
C LEU A 246 -37.91 82.18 -7.84
N ARG A 247 -36.87 82.36 -8.67
CA ARG A 247 -36.82 83.45 -9.66
C ARG A 247 -37.67 83.17 -10.90
N ALA A 248 -37.86 81.91 -11.28
CA ALA A 248 -38.74 81.55 -12.39
C ALA A 248 -40.17 82.09 -12.22
N GLN A 249 -40.68 82.07 -10.99
CA GLN A 249 -42.01 82.58 -10.64
C GLN A 249 -42.13 84.11 -10.75
N GLU A 250 -41.01 84.84 -10.67
CA GLU A 250 -40.96 86.30 -10.74
C GLU A 250 -41.25 86.79 -12.18
N HIS A 251 -40.49 86.30 -13.17
CA HIS A 251 -40.69 86.67 -14.58
C HIS A 251 -42.04 86.20 -15.15
N LEU A 252 -42.58 85.07 -14.67
CA LEU A 252 -43.91 84.60 -15.09
C LEU A 252 -45.04 85.59 -14.72
N ALA A 253 -44.87 86.34 -13.62
CA ALA A 253 -45.79 87.41 -13.24
C ALA A 253 -45.59 88.68 -14.10
N GLU A 254 -44.34 89.00 -14.46
CA GLU A 254 -44.03 90.14 -15.33
C GLU A 254 -44.54 89.94 -16.77
N GLY A 255 -44.45 88.73 -17.32
CA GLY A 255 -44.96 88.39 -18.66
C GLY A 255 -46.45 88.66 -18.80
N ARG A 256 -47.26 88.20 -17.84
CA ARG A 256 -48.70 88.51 -17.80
C ARG A 256 -48.97 90.02 -17.64
N LYS A 257 -48.11 90.75 -16.92
CA LYS A 257 -48.25 92.20 -16.72
C LYS A 257 -47.97 92.98 -18.02
N ALA A 258 -46.97 92.58 -18.80
CA ALA A 258 -46.68 93.14 -20.12
C ALA A 258 -47.71 92.72 -21.18
N GLN A 259 -48.30 91.52 -21.05
CA GLN A 259 -49.43 91.07 -21.87
C GLN A 259 -50.68 91.93 -21.60
N MET A 260 -50.99 92.23 -20.32
CA MET A 260 -52.09 93.12 -19.93
C MET A 260 -51.87 94.60 -20.31
N SER A 261 -50.62 95.04 -20.55
CA SER A 261 -50.32 96.40 -21.03
C SER A 261 -50.25 96.54 -22.55
N GLY A 262 -50.51 95.47 -23.32
CA GLY A 262 -50.45 95.46 -24.78
C GLY A 262 -49.04 95.51 -25.36
N GLN A 263 -48.00 95.25 -24.56
CA GLN A 263 -46.60 95.38 -24.95
C GLN A 263 -46.03 94.05 -25.47
N SER A 264 -46.47 93.60 -26.65
CA SER A 264 -46.15 92.26 -27.19
C SER A 264 -44.66 91.90 -27.14
N HIS A 265 -43.76 92.76 -27.63
CA HIS A 265 -42.30 92.52 -27.58
C HIS A 265 -41.74 92.35 -26.16
N LEU A 266 -42.38 92.95 -25.14
CA LEU A 266 -41.92 92.96 -23.77
C LEU A 266 -42.54 91.78 -22.99
N ALA A 267 -43.79 91.42 -23.31
CA ALA A 267 -44.41 90.16 -22.89
C ALA A 267 -43.62 88.94 -23.40
N ALA A 268 -43.23 88.95 -24.69
CA ALA A 268 -42.38 87.91 -25.28
C ALA A 268 -41.13 87.64 -24.43
N ARG A 269 -40.36 88.69 -24.09
CA ARG A 269 -39.15 88.55 -23.28
C ARG A 269 -39.41 87.96 -21.90
N HIS A 270 -40.36 88.46 -21.12
CA HIS A 270 -40.56 87.91 -19.77
C HIS A 270 -41.06 86.45 -19.79
N PHE A 271 -41.80 86.03 -20.82
CA PHE A 271 -42.14 84.62 -21.02
C PHE A 271 -40.92 83.79 -21.46
N GLU A 272 -40.07 84.33 -22.35
CA GLU A 272 -38.77 83.74 -22.74
C GLU A 272 -37.80 83.62 -21.55
N GLU A 273 -37.74 84.62 -20.67
CA GLU A 273 -36.91 84.63 -19.45
C GLU A 273 -37.44 83.67 -18.38
N ALA A 274 -38.76 83.52 -18.23
CA ALA A 274 -39.36 82.49 -17.37
C ALA A 274 -38.99 81.08 -17.84
N LEU A 275 -39.05 80.81 -19.16
CA LEU A 275 -38.61 79.54 -19.75
C LEU A 275 -37.11 79.26 -19.59
N ARG A 276 -36.27 80.29 -19.40
CA ARG A 276 -34.84 80.11 -19.11
C ARG A 276 -34.57 79.70 -17.66
N MET A 277 -35.54 79.86 -16.76
CA MET A 277 -35.39 79.54 -15.32
C MET A 277 -36.19 78.31 -14.91
N ASP A 278 -37.35 78.08 -15.54
CA ASP A 278 -38.20 76.89 -15.42
C ASP A 278 -38.58 76.41 -16.83
N PRO A 279 -37.74 75.57 -17.47
CA PRO A 279 -37.97 75.12 -18.85
C PRO A 279 -39.27 74.30 -19.04
N ASP A 280 -39.75 73.68 -17.97
CA ASP A 280 -40.98 72.86 -17.95
C ASP A 280 -42.26 73.68 -17.72
N SER A 281 -42.17 75.02 -17.63
CA SER A 281 -43.31 75.89 -17.34
C SER A 281 -44.26 76.07 -18.55
N GLU A 282 -45.32 75.25 -18.63
CA GLU A 282 -46.37 75.32 -19.66
C GLU A 282 -46.93 76.74 -19.87
N GLN A 283 -47.09 77.50 -18.78
CA GLN A 283 -47.68 78.85 -18.80
C GLN A 283 -46.83 79.87 -19.54
N ALA A 284 -45.52 79.63 -19.67
CA ALA A 284 -44.61 80.57 -20.32
C ALA A 284 -44.48 80.30 -21.84
N GLN A 285 -44.52 79.03 -22.28
CA GLN A 285 -44.47 78.69 -23.71
C GLN A 285 -45.61 79.33 -24.50
N GLN A 286 -46.83 79.31 -23.98
CA GLN A 286 -48.00 79.84 -24.68
C GLN A 286 -48.10 81.38 -24.62
N GLY A 287 -47.52 82.00 -23.58
CA GLY A 287 -47.39 83.46 -23.53
C GLY A 287 -46.46 84.00 -24.61
N LEU A 288 -45.39 83.26 -24.93
CA LEU A 288 -44.46 83.60 -26.02
C LEU A 288 -45.13 83.52 -27.41
N THR A 289 -45.96 82.51 -27.66
CA THR A 289 -46.60 82.32 -29.00
C THR A 289 -47.65 83.35 -29.34
N GLN A 290 -48.30 83.98 -28.36
CA GLN A 290 -49.21 85.11 -28.61
C GLN A 290 -48.48 86.41 -29.00
N ALA A 291 -47.17 86.51 -28.71
CA ALA A 291 -46.43 87.76 -28.78
C ALA A 291 -45.61 87.94 -30.08
N THR A 292 -45.30 86.87 -30.81
CA THR A 292 -44.38 86.88 -31.97
C THR A 292 -45.01 87.32 -33.30
N ALA A 293 -46.27 87.76 -33.33
CA ALA A 293 -47.04 87.94 -34.56
C ALA A 293 -46.81 89.26 -35.36
N SER A 294 -45.81 90.12 -35.07
CA SER A 294 -45.69 91.47 -35.69
C SER A 294 -44.32 92.28 -35.65
N VAL A 295 -43.80 92.78 -36.82
CA VAL A 295 -43.04 94.08 -37.13
C VAL A 295 -41.44 94.40 -37.23
N VAL A 296 -40.54 93.68 -37.98
CA VAL A 296 -39.47 94.06 -39.06
C VAL A 296 -38.28 95.21 -39.10
N ASP A 297 -36.90 94.90 -39.21
CA ASP A 297 -35.62 95.44 -39.99
C ASP A 297 -34.39 96.51 -39.64
N SER A 298 -33.10 96.37 -40.22
CA SER A 298 -31.88 97.31 -40.65
C SER A 298 -30.47 97.66 -39.88
N ARG A 299 -29.22 98.26 -40.29
CA ARG A 299 -28.06 98.27 -41.39
C ARG A 299 -26.49 98.73 -41.04
N PRO A 300 -25.59 99.65 -41.66
CA PRO A 300 -24.01 99.66 -41.83
C PRO A 300 -23.09 100.96 -41.46
N GLN A 301 -21.76 101.40 -41.72
CA GLN A 301 -20.27 101.14 -42.15
C GLN A 301 -19.30 102.45 -41.93
N GLY A 302 -17.94 102.82 -42.11
CA GLY A 302 -16.46 102.51 -42.53
C GLY A 302 -15.50 103.85 -42.52
N LEU A 303 -14.15 104.19 -42.78
CA LEU A 303 -12.64 103.83 -43.01
C LEU A 303 -11.69 105.17 -43.09
N LEU A 304 -10.32 105.44 -43.32
CA LEU A 304 -8.85 104.97 -43.14
C LEU A 304 -7.68 106.00 -43.68
N ASP A 305 -6.40 106.18 -43.13
CA ASP A 305 -5.15 106.93 -43.72
C ASP A 305 -3.69 106.94 -42.95
N ASN A 306 -2.50 107.41 -43.53
CA ASN A 306 -1.22 108.11 -42.95
C ASN A 306 0.30 107.74 -43.43
N GLU A 307 1.41 108.59 -43.30
CA GLU A 307 2.89 108.28 -43.63
C GLU A 307 4.21 109.01 -43.00
N LEU A 308 4.91 110.03 -43.61
CA LEU A 308 6.36 110.00 -44.12
C LEU A 308 7.74 110.32 -43.37
N ALA A 309 8.21 111.53 -42.98
CA ALA A 309 9.68 111.96 -43.03
C ALA A 309 10.69 111.66 -41.85
N LYS A 310 11.93 111.10 -42.09
CA LYS A 310 12.65 110.24 -41.07
C LYS A 310 14.24 110.08 -40.92
N LEU A 311 15.18 110.82 -41.55
CA LEU A 311 16.64 110.42 -41.57
C LEU A 311 17.66 111.11 -40.62
N SER A 312 17.94 112.42 -40.72
CA SER A 312 19.05 113.07 -39.98
C SER A 312 18.94 113.00 -38.45
N ILE A 313 17.71 112.94 -37.95
CA ILE A 313 17.36 112.79 -36.52
C ILE A 313 18.02 111.55 -35.88
N ARG A 314 18.30 110.49 -36.66
CA ARG A 314 18.82 109.22 -36.15
C ARG A 314 20.21 109.31 -35.51
N ALA A 315 21.11 110.13 -36.07
CA ALA A 315 22.47 110.25 -35.56
C ALA A 315 22.52 110.87 -34.15
N GLN A 316 21.69 111.89 -33.90
CA GLN A 316 21.57 112.51 -32.58
C GLN A 316 20.81 111.61 -31.59
N ALA A 317 19.80 110.86 -32.06
CA ALA A 317 19.09 109.89 -31.24
C ALA A 317 20.01 108.79 -30.68
N ALA A 318 20.94 108.26 -31.48
CA ALA A 318 21.86 107.20 -31.05
C ALA A 318 22.74 107.60 -29.84
N VAL A 319 23.23 108.84 -29.80
CA VAL A 319 24.06 109.34 -28.68
C VAL A 319 23.23 109.62 -27.42
N ALA A 320 21.96 110.01 -27.58
CA ALA A 320 21.03 110.14 -26.46
C ALA A 320 20.68 108.77 -25.87
N GLU A 321 20.36 107.80 -26.73
CA GLU A 321 20.01 106.43 -26.34
C GLU A 321 21.15 105.71 -25.61
N PHE A 322 22.41 105.90 -26.02
CA PHE A 322 23.56 105.38 -25.26
C PHE A 322 23.55 105.86 -23.79
N LYS A 323 23.34 107.16 -23.58
CA LYS A 323 23.36 107.80 -22.25
C LYS A 323 22.16 107.37 -21.41
N GLU A 324 20.99 107.18 -22.03
CA GLU A 324 19.82 106.60 -21.38
C GLU A 324 20.11 105.16 -20.90
N ARG A 325 20.61 104.29 -21.80
CA ARG A 325 20.92 102.88 -21.49
C ARG A 325 22.00 102.76 -20.39
N MET A 326 23.03 103.60 -20.38
CA MET A 326 24.03 103.66 -19.30
C MET A 326 23.45 104.13 -17.95
N ASN A 327 22.50 105.07 -17.95
CA ASN A 327 21.81 105.47 -16.72
C ASN A 327 20.86 104.36 -16.21
N LYS A 328 20.17 103.65 -17.10
CA LYS A 328 19.35 102.47 -16.77
C LYS A 328 20.18 101.35 -16.14
N ALA A 329 21.39 101.09 -16.65
CA ALA A 329 22.32 100.13 -16.05
C ALA A 329 22.67 100.49 -14.58
N ARG A 330 22.99 101.76 -14.31
CA ARG A 330 23.25 102.28 -12.95
C ARG A 330 22.01 102.25 -12.03
N GLN A 331 20.80 102.18 -12.58
CA GLN A 331 19.58 101.98 -11.79
C GLN A 331 19.39 100.50 -11.42
N LEU A 332 19.62 99.59 -12.37
CA LEU A 332 19.54 98.13 -12.17
C LEU A 332 20.60 97.62 -11.19
N GLU A 333 21.80 98.22 -11.19
CA GLU A 333 22.84 98.01 -10.19
C GLU A 333 22.35 98.24 -8.75
N ARG A 334 21.68 99.37 -8.51
CA ARG A 334 21.14 99.74 -7.18
C ARG A 334 20.02 98.79 -6.74
N GLN A 335 19.31 98.18 -7.69
CA GLN A 335 18.34 97.12 -7.45
C GLN A 335 18.98 95.75 -7.24
N ARG A 336 20.32 95.64 -7.23
CA ARG A 336 21.13 94.41 -7.19
C ARG A 336 20.87 93.44 -8.35
N ASN A 337 20.22 93.88 -9.42
CA ASN A 337 20.01 93.05 -10.62
C ASN A 337 21.24 93.16 -11.53
N TYR A 338 22.36 92.60 -11.05
CA TYR A 338 23.68 92.76 -11.67
C TYR A 338 23.77 92.19 -13.09
N THR A 339 23.00 91.14 -13.40
CA THR A 339 22.93 90.57 -14.76
C THR A 339 22.22 91.50 -15.74
N ALA A 340 21.02 91.98 -15.41
CA ALA A 340 20.30 92.94 -16.26
C ALA A 340 21.02 94.30 -16.36
N ALA A 341 21.71 94.73 -15.29
CA ALA A 341 22.56 95.90 -15.32
C ALA A 341 23.70 95.74 -16.34
N LEU A 342 24.41 94.61 -16.31
CA LEU A 342 25.53 94.32 -17.21
C LEU A 342 25.04 94.16 -18.66
N GLU A 343 23.86 93.56 -18.87
CA GLU A 343 23.22 93.52 -20.19
C GLU A 343 22.90 94.94 -20.71
N ALA A 344 22.33 95.82 -19.87
CA ALA A 344 22.06 97.21 -20.26
C ALA A 344 23.34 97.98 -20.67
N VAL A 345 24.50 97.64 -20.10
CA VAL A 345 25.81 98.16 -20.51
C VAL A 345 26.29 97.59 -21.85
N GLN A 346 26.03 96.31 -22.15
CA GLN A 346 26.31 95.78 -23.49
C GLN A 346 25.33 96.37 -24.52
N GLN A 347 24.06 96.55 -24.16
CA GLN A 347 23.04 97.16 -25.00
C GLN A 347 23.29 98.65 -25.28
N SER A 348 23.93 99.42 -24.38
CA SER A 348 24.36 100.79 -24.70
C SER A 348 25.47 100.77 -25.73
N LYS A 349 26.52 99.98 -25.50
CA LYS A 349 27.64 99.78 -26.43
C LYS A 349 27.17 99.36 -27.83
N ILE A 350 26.23 98.42 -27.93
CA ILE A 350 25.66 97.97 -29.23
C ILE A 350 25.02 99.11 -30.03
N VAL A 351 24.35 100.09 -29.39
CA VAL A 351 23.77 101.25 -30.10
C VAL A 351 24.84 102.12 -30.74
N ILE A 352 25.97 102.30 -30.05
CA ILE A 352 27.13 103.04 -30.56
C ILE A 352 27.86 102.24 -31.66
N ASP A 353 28.01 100.91 -31.49
CA ASP A 353 28.56 100.00 -32.51
C ASP A 353 27.70 99.97 -33.80
N GLN A 354 26.37 100.00 -33.70
CA GLN A 354 25.48 99.92 -34.87
C GLN A 354 25.41 101.22 -35.69
N ASN A 355 25.54 102.39 -35.05
CA ASN A 355 25.43 103.69 -35.73
C ASN A 355 26.78 104.24 -36.24
N GLN A 356 27.83 103.40 -36.24
CA GLN A 356 29.21 103.79 -36.59
C GLN A 356 29.35 104.50 -37.94
N THR A 357 28.55 104.16 -38.95
CA THR A 357 28.59 104.79 -40.29
C THR A 357 27.91 106.16 -40.35
N ILE A 358 27.19 106.56 -39.30
CA ILE A 358 26.44 107.82 -39.20
C ILE A 358 27.04 108.77 -38.14
N LEU A 359 28.12 108.34 -37.46
CA LEU A 359 28.76 109.05 -36.35
C LEU A 359 30.22 109.43 -36.69
N PRO A 360 30.73 110.57 -36.21
CA PRO A 360 32.16 110.87 -36.26
C PRO A 360 32.97 109.83 -35.48
N ALA A 361 34.08 109.37 -36.06
CA ALA A 361 34.86 108.24 -35.52
C ALA A 361 35.55 108.51 -34.17
N ALA A 362 35.61 109.77 -33.71
CA ALA A 362 36.18 110.12 -32.40
C ALA A 362 35.21 109.78 -31.25
N ASP A 363 33.99 110.34 -31.29
CA ASP A 363 32.95 110.17 -30.26
C ASP A 363 32.61 108.70 -29.99
N TYR A 364 32.70 107.87 -31.03
CA TYR A 364 32.47 106.42 -30.99
C TYR A 364 33.34 105.70 -29.93
N ASN A 365 34.62 106.05 -29.80
CA ASN A 365 35.55 105.33 -28.94
C ASN A 365 35.35 105.65 -27.46
N ASP A 366 35.19 106.93 -27.11
CA ASP A 366 35.06 107.39 -25.71
C ASP A 366 33.83 106.79 -25.01
N TYR A 367 32.70 106.66 -25.72
CA TYR A 367 31.50 106.03 -25.17
C TYR A 367 31.66 104.51 -24.99
N ARG A 368 32.41 103.85 -25.89
CA ARG A 368 32.66 102.41 -25.84
C ARG A 368 33.48 102.01 -24.60
N ASP A 369 34.54 102.77 -24.27
CA ASP A 369 35.40 102.43 -23.12
C ASP A 369 34.72 102.67 -21.76
N GLN A 370 33.86 103.69 -21.65
CA GLN A 370 33.04 103.92 -20.45
C GLN A 370 32.10 102.75 -20.14
N ALA A 371 31.55 102.10 -21.18
CA ALA A 371 30.75 100.89 -21.00
C ALA A 371 31.62 99.69 -20.55
N VAL A 372 32.82 99.51 -21.14
CA VAL A 372 33.71 98.39 -20.80
C VAL A 372 34.14 98.39 -19.32
N GLN A 373 34.47 99.56 -18.76
CA GLN A 373 34.89 99.63 -17.36
C GLN A 373 33.76 99.29 -16.38
N PHE A 374 32.56 99.86 -16.58
CA PHE A 374 31.43 99.66 -15.66
C PHE A 374 30.90 98.21 -15.68
N ALA A 375 30.95 97.53 -16.82
CA ALA A 375 30.59 96.11 -16.92
C ALA A 375 31.47 95.18 -16.03
N LYS A 376 32.72 95.57 -15.75
CA LYS A 376 33.66 94.78 -14.93
C LYS A 376 33.28 94.79 -13.44
N GLU A 377 32.82 95.93 -12.93
CA GLU A 377 32.44 96.11 -11.53
C GLU A 377 31.19 95.29 -11.18
N LEU A 378 30.16 95.36 -12.04
CA LEU A 378 28.91 94.59 -11.91
C LEU A 378 29.15 93.08 -11.84
N ASN A 379 30.12 92.56 -12.59
CA ASN A 379 30.44 91.13 -12.60
C ASN A 379 31.04 90.66 -11.26
N ASN A 380 31.83 91.50 -10.58
CA ASN A 380 32.41 91.15 -9.28
C ASN A 380 31.33 91.02 -8.19
N LEU A 381 30.33 91.91 -8.20
CA LEU A 381 29.23 91.89 -7.23
C LEU A 381 28.33 90.66 -7.42
N ARG A 382 28.02 90.28 -8.67
CA ARG A 382 27.26 89.06 -9.00
C ARG A 382 27.87 87.80 -8.37
N ILE A 383 29.20 87.64 -8.46
CA ILE A 383 29.91 86.44 -7.98
C ILE A 383 29.77 86.27 -6.46
N GLN A 384 29.69 87.35 -5.69
CA GLN A 384 29.57 87.28 -4.23
C GLN A 384 28.20 86.75 -3.76
N GLU A 385 27.10 87.19 -4.38
CA GLU A 385 25.76 86.70 -4.01
C GLU A 385 25.53 85.26 -4.51
N GLU A 386 26.07 84.87 -5.68
CA GLU A 386 26.05 83.47 -6.14
C GLU A 386 26.78 82.51 -5.18
N ALA A 387 27.86 82.96 -4.54
CA ALA A 387 28.59 82.19 -3.52
C ALA A 387 27.84 82.06 -2.19
N ARG A 388 26.77 82.84 -1.97
CA ARG A 388 25.85 82.71 -0.83
C ARG A 388 24.76 81.70 -1.13
N VAL A 389 24.04 81.86 -2.24
CA VAL A 389 22.91 81.01 -2.63
C VAL A 389 23.28 79.52 -2.68
N ARG A 390 24.52 79.19 -3.11
CA ARG A 390 25.00 77.80 -3.13
C ARG A 390 25.08 77.15 -1.74
N ARG A 391 25.51 77.88 -0.71
CA ARG A 391 25.64 77.33 0.66
C ARG A 391 24.29 77.02 1.28
N ASP A 392 23.31 77.88 1.07
CA ASP A 392 21.96 77.70 1.63
C ASP A 392 21.26 76.49 0.98
N ALA A 393 21.54 76.22 -0.31
CA ALA A 393 21.03 75.03 -1.02
C ALA A 393 21.66 73.70 -0.57
N GLU A 394 22.94 73.69 -0.14
CA GLU A 394 23.65 72.49 0.33
C GLU A 394 23.04 71.95 1.65
N ILE A 395 22.65 72.86 2.54
CA ILE A 395 22.07 72.55 3.86
C ILE A 395 20.66 71.92 3.70
N ILE A 396 19.87 72.41 2.74
CA ILE A 396 18.53 71.87 2.48
C ILE A 396 18.63 70.42 1.97
N ARG A 397 19.48 70.16 0.97
CA ARG A 397 19.67 68.81 0.39
C ARG A 397 20.09 67.76 1.42
N THR A 398 21.01 68.12 2.31
CA THR A 398 21.52 67.20 3.34
C THR A 398 20.46 66.89 4.40
N GLY A 399 19.67 67.89 4.82
CA GLY A 399 18.54 67.69 5.74
C GLY A 399 17.40 66.85 5.13
N GLU A 400 17.10 67.02 3.85
CA GLU A 400 16.09 66.22 3.14
C GLU A 400 16.55 64.76 2.95
N ALA A 401 17.81 64.55 2.56
CA ALA A 401 18.38 63.21 2.39
C ALA A 401 18.32 62.39 3.71
N GLN A 402 18.53 63.03 4.87
CA GLN A 402 18.45 62.35 6.16
C GLN A 402 17.01 62.03 6.59
N LYS A 403 16.04 62.92 6.31
CA LYS A 403 14.60 62.62 6.54
C LYS A 403 14.09 61.50 5.65
N ASN A 404 14.57 61.40 4.42
CA ASN A 404 14.17 60.35 3.49
C ASN A 404 14.72 58.96 3.88
N LYS A 405 15.90 58.90 4.52
CA LYS A 405 16.43 57.64 5.09
C LYS A 405 15.55 57.10 6.21
N LEU A 406 15.23 57.94 7.21
CA LEU A 406 14.40 57.55 8.35
C LEU A 406 13.03 57.03 7.90
N ARG A 407 12.36 57.71 6.96
CA ARG A 407 11.08 57.25 6.38
C ARG A 407 11.21 55.90 5.67
N ALA A 408 12.32 55.65 4.98
CA ALA A 408 12.58 54.37 4.31
C ALA A 408 12.99 53.25 5.28
N GLU A 409 13.34 53.58 6.53
CA GLU A 409 13.53 52.64 7.63
C GLU A 409 12.19 52.32 8.31
N GLU A 410 11.40 53.33 8.67
CA GLU A 410 10.02 53.19 9.20
C GLU A 410 9.13 52.33 8.28
N GLN A 411 9.17 52.58 6.97
CA GLN A 411 8.40 51.79 5.98
C GLN A 411 8.84 50.33 5.91
N ARG A 412 10.14 50.06 6.06
CA ARG A 412 10.70 48.70 6.04
C ARG A 412 10.31 47.91 7.28
N GLU A 413 10.32 48.54 8.45
CA GLU A 413 9.82 47.93 9.69
C GLU A 413 8.32 47.62 9.60
N GLN A 414 7.52 48.49 8.97
CA GLN A 414 6.09 48.23 8.75
C GLN A 414 5.87 47.04 7.80
N GLU A 415 6.58 46.96 6.69
CA GLU A 415 6.49 45.84 5.73
C GLU A 415 6.93 44.51 6.36
N VAL A 416 8.06 44.49 7.09
CA VAL A 416 8.53 43.32 7.83
C VAL A 416 7.51 42.87 8.88
N ASN A 417 6.91 43.80 9.63
CA ASN A 417 5.85 43.47 10.59
C ASN A 417 4.59 42.91 9.91
N GLU A 418 4.21 43.41 8.73
CA GLU A 418 3.07 42.84 7.98
C GLU A 418 3.36 41.41 7.50
N LEU A 419 4.56 41.16 6.96
CA LEU A 419 5.00 39.82 6.54
C LEU A 419 4.98 38.83 7.72
N LEU A 420 5.43 39.24 8.91
CA LEU A 420 5.35 38.45 10.14
C LEU A 420 3.90 38.10 10.52
N HIS A 421 2.98 39.07 10.48
CA HIS A 421 1.56 38.82 10.77
C HIS A 421 0.91 37.87 9.76
N ARG A 422 1.19 38.05 8.47
CA ARG A 422 0.71 37.18 7.37
C ARG A 422 1.27 35.75 7.52
N ALA A 423 2.56 35.61 7.83
CA ALA A 423 3.17 34.30 8.12
C ALA A 423 2.53 33.62 9.34
N HIS A 424 2.12 34.39 10.37
CA HIS A 424 1.47 33.82 11.56
C HIS A 424 0.05 33.34 11.29
N ALA A 425 -0.68 34.01 10.39
CA ALA A 425 -1.94 33.50 9.86
C ALA A 425 -1.73 32.18 9.11
N LEU A 426 -0.80 32.13 8.14
CA LEU A 426 -0.51 30.93 7.37
C LEU A 426 -0.04 29.74 8.24
N ARG A 427 0.75 30.00 9.29
CA ARG A 427 1.14 28.99 10.28
C ARG A 427 -0.06 28.41 11.05
N ARG A 428 -1.07 29.22 11.38
CA ARG A 428 -2.33 28.75 11.99
C ARG A 428 -3.19 27.94 11.01
N GLU A 429 -3.10 28.26 9.71
CA GLU A 429 -3.73 27.51 8.62
C GLU A 429 -2.94 26.28 8.15
N GLN A 430 -1.85 25.90 8.85
CA GLN A 430 -0.93 24.80 8.49
C GLN A 430 -0.27 24.93 7.10
N LYS A 431 -0.24 26.13 6.52
CA LYS A 431 0.39 26.44 5.22
C LYS A 431 1.86 26.81 5.43
N TYR A 432 2.63 25.87 5.99
CA TYR A 432 3.98 26.12 6.49
C TYR A 432 4.94 26.62 5.40
N ASP A 433 4.94 26.06 4.19
CA ASP A 433 5.81 26.51 3.10
C ASP A 433 5.64 27.99 2.76
N ARG A 434 4.39 28.45 2.61
CA ARG A 434 4.10 29.87 2.36
C ARG A 434 4.41 30.77 3.55
N ALA A 435 4.35 30.25 4.77
CA ALA A 435 4.84 30.98 5.94
C ALA A 435 6.36 31.15 5.89
N LEU A 436 7.11 30.13 5.46
CA LEU A 436 8.57 30.17 5.30
C LEU A 436 9.02 31.07 4.13
N GLU A 437 8.23 31.14 3.05
CA GLU A 437 8.41 32.11 1.96
C GLU A 437 8.33 33.55 2.51
N LEU A 438 7.24 33.91 3.19
CA LEU A 438 7.07 35.26 3.76
C LEU A 438 8.10 35.59 4.86
N LEU A 439 8.50 34.61 5.68
CA LEU A 439 9.56 34.79 6.68
C LEU A 439 10.93 34.97 6.04
N SER A 440 11.20 34.30 4.92
CA SER A 440 12.43 34.49 4.14
C SER A 440 12.43 35.83 3.38
N GLN A 441 11.26 36.32 2.96
CA GLN A 441 11.10 37.68 2.43
C GLN A 441 11.33 38.74 3.53
N ALA A 442 10.80 38.54 4.73
CA ALA A 442 11.06 39.42 5.87
C ALA A 442 12.56 39.48 6.22
N LEU A 443 13.24 38.33 6.21
CA LEU A 443 14.70 38.24 6.40
C LEU A 443 15.53 38.80 5.23
N PHE A 444 14.94 38.96 4.04
CA PHE A 444 15.59 39.66 2.92
C PHE A 444 15.51 41.18 3.07
N LEU A 445 14.43 41.69 3.70
CA LEU A 445 14.29 43.11 4.04
C LEU A 445 15.10 43.50 5.29
N ASP A 446 15.10 42.66 6.33
CA ASP A 446 15.90 42.81 7.54
C ASP A 446 16.50 41.46 7.97
N ALA A 447 17.76 41.22 7.59
CA ALA A 447 18.49 39.99 7.89
C ALA A 447 18.72 39.76 9.40
N ASN A 448 18.68 40.82 10.22
CA ASN A 448 18.95 40.75 11.65
C ASN A 448 17.67 40.63 12.51
N ASN A 449 16.51 40.46 11.87
CA ASN A 449 15.23 40.42 12.57
C ASN A 449 15.06 39.14 13.41
N ILE A 450 15.35 39.24 14.72
CA ILE A 450 15.30 38.11 15.67
C ILE A 450 13.92 37.42 15.66
N ALA A 451 12.83 38.19 15.52
CA ALA A 451 11.49 37.63 15.47
C ALA A 451 11.26 36.80 14.20
N ALA A 452 11.71 37.27 13.03
CA ALA A 452 11.64 36.50 11.79
C ALA A 452 12.53 35.25 11.81
N GLN A 453 13.73 35.31 12.40
CA GLN A 453 14.63 34.16 12.54
C GLN A 453 14.01 33.06 13.42
N LEU A 454 13.61 33.39 14.66
CA LEU A 454 12.98 32.43 15.59
C LEU A 454 11.64 31.90 15.07
N MET A 455 10.86 32.75 14.39
CA MET A 455 9.60 32.32 13.78
C MET A 455 9.82 31.41 12.57
N LYS A 456 10.91 31.58 11.81
CA LYS A 456 11.30 30.64 10.75
C LYS A 456 11.66 29.27 11.33
N GLU A 457 12.57 29.23 12.31
CA GLU A 457 12.97 27.99 13.00
C GLU A 457 11.76 27.22 13.55
N THR A 458 10.86 27.91 14.29
CA THR A 458 9.66 27.27 14.87
C THR A 458 8.58 26.89 13.83
N VAL A 459 8.65 27.41 12.60
CA VAL A 459 7.79 27.00 11.48
C VAL A 459 8.41 25.81 10.73
N GLU A 460 9.74 25.74 10.60
CA GLU A 460 10.47 24.60 10.05
C GLU A 460 10.29 23.36 10.96
N ASP A 461 10.47 23.50 12.27
CA ASP A 461 10.18 22.46 13.27
C ASP A 461 8.72 21.97 13.20
N ALA A 462 7.77 22.91 13.12
CA ALA A 462 6.34 22.57 13.03
C ALA A 462 6.00 21.83 11.73
N LYS A 463 6.62 22.22 10.61
CA LYS A 463 6.52 21.50 9.34
C LYS A 463 7.08 20.09 9.46
N ILE A 464 8.33 19.94 9.93
CA ILE A 464 9.00 18.65 10.10
C ILE A 464 8.16 17.72 10.99
N PHE A 465 7.59 18.24 12.09
CA PHE A 465 6.70 17.44 12.95
C PHE A 465 5.43 16.98 12.22
N VAL A 466 4.79 17.84 11.43
CA VAL A 466 3.60 17.47 10.63
C VAL A 466 3.96 16.47 9.53
N ASP A 467 5.06 16.69 8.80
CA ASP A 467 5.53 15.80 7.74
C ASP A 467 5.94 14.43 8.28
N VAL A 468 6.60 14.36 9.45
CA VAL A 468 6.91 13.08 10.13
C VAL A 468 5.63 12.37 10.58
N ASN A 469 4.62 13.09 11.10
CA ASN A 469 3.34 12.46 11.45
C ASN A 469 2.59 11.95 10.22
N ASN A 470 2.62 12.69 9.11
CA ASN A 470 2.03 12.27 7.83
C ASN A 470 2.78 11.06 7.23
N ALA A 471 4.11 11.07 7.28
CA ALA A 471 4.95 9.94 6.86
C ALA A 471 4.72 8.70 7.73
N MET A 472 4.60 8.85 9.05
CA MET A 472 4.25 7.75 9.96
C MET A 472 2.82 7.23 9.72
N ARG A 473 1.86 8.11 9.44
CA ARG A 473 0.49 7.71 9.06
C ARG A 473 0.49 6.92 7.75
N ASN A 474 1.17 7.42 6.71
CA ASN A 474 1.26 6.77 5.42
C ASN A 474 2.03 5.44 5.50
N ARG A 475 3.11 5.38 6.29
CA ARG A 475 3.83 4.14 6.61
C ARG A 475 2.91 3.12 7.29
N ASN A 476 2.13 3.54 8.29
CA ASN A 476 1.21 2.64 8.99
C ASN A 476 0.08 2.14 8.06
N VAL A 477 -0.42 2.99 7.15
CA VAL A 477 -1.38 2.57 6.12
C VAL A 477 -0.74 1.57 5.14
N LYS A 478 0.44 1.86 4.58
CA LYS A 478 1.13 0.93 3.67
C LYS A 478 1.58 -0.36 4.35
N PHE A 479 1.95 -0.33 5.62
CA PHE A 479 2.22 -1.55 6.39
C PHE A 479 0.94 -2.36 6.65
N ALA A 480 -0.22 -1.71 6.84
CA ALA A 480 -1.50 -2.39 6.96
C ALA A 480 -1.98 -2.98 5.62
N GLU A 481 -1.76 -2.30 4.49
CA GLU A 481 -1.97 -2.84 3.14
C GLU A 481 -1.11 -4.09 2.92
N VAL A 482 0.21 -3.99 3.10
CA VAL A 482 1.13 -5.15 2.96
C VAL A 482 0.79 -6.28 3.94
N SER A 483 0.34 -5.98 5.16
CA SER A 483 -0.12 -7.00 6.11
C SER A 483 -1.43 -7.67 5.66
N LEU A 484 -2.34 -6.93 5.02
CA LEU A 484 -3.57 -7.47 4.44
C LEU A 484 -3.28 -8.31 3.20
N ASP A 485 -2.35 -7.89 2.36
CA ASP A 485 -1.94 -8.63 1.15
C ASP A 485 -1.15 -9.89 1.49
N LEU A 486 -0.32 -9.87 2.54
CA LEU A 486 0.27 -11.08 3.12
C LEU A 486 -0.80 -12.02 3.71
N LEU A 487 -1.84 -11.48 4.35
CA LEU A 487 -2.94 -12.30 4.92
C LEU A 487 -3.82 -12.89 3.80
N ARG A 488 -4.06 -12.15 2.72
CA ARG A 488 -4.66 -12.64 1.47
C ARG A 488 -3.81 -13.75 0.86
N ALA A 489 -2.50 -13.55 0.68
CA ALA A 489 -1.58 -14.55 0.15
C ALA A 489 -1.43 -15.80 1.05
N SER A 490 -1.65 -15.66 2.37
CA SER A 490 -1.71 -16.79 3.30
C SER A 490 -3.03 -17.57 3.24
N THR A 491 -4.04 -17.07 2.50
CA THR A 491 -5.28 -17.79 2.21
C THR A 491 -5.04 -18.68 0.98
N PRO A 492 -5.00 -20.02 1.11
CA PRO A 492 -4.68 -20.88 -0.03
C PRO A 492 -5.82 -20.88 -1.04
N PHE A 493 -5.48 -20.70 -2.32
CA PHE A 493 -6.40 -20.90 -3.44
C PHE A 493 -6.84 -22.37 -3.50
N GLN A 494 -8.14 -22.62 -3.67
CA GLN A 494 -8.71 -23.97 -3.82
C GLN A 494 -8.86 -24.38 -5.29
N GLU A 495 -8.83 -23.40 -6.19
CA GLU A 495 -8.99 -23.53 -7.63
C GLU A 495 -7.65 -23.87 -8.29
N LEU A 496 -7.69 -24.58 -9.44
CA LEU A 496 -6.49 -24.92 -10.22
C LEU A 496 -5.94 -23.73 -11.02
N MET A 497 -6.78 -22.73 -11.28
CA MET A 497 -6.45 -21.45 -11.88
C MET A 497 -7.41 -20.42 -11.26
N ALA A 498 -6.88 -19.38 -10.61
CA ALA A 498 -7.68 -18.36 -9.93
C ALA A 498 -7.50 -17.01 -10.64
N TYR A 499 -8.62 -16.36 -10.97
CA TYR A 499 -8.62 -15.07 -11.67
C TYR A 499 -8.61 -13.88 -10.69
N PRO A 500 -7.90 -12.77 -10.99
CA PRO A 500 -8.02 -11.53 -10.22
C PRO A 500 -9.45 -10.98 -10.19
N ASN A 501 -9.83 -10.31 -9.09
CA ASN A 501 -11.15 -9.68 -8.97
C ASN A 501 -11.39 -8.55 -10.00
N ASP A 502 -10.32 -7.94 -10.52
CA ASP A 502 -10.33 -6.91 -11.55
C ASP A 502 -10.04 -7.48 -12.97
N TRP A 503 -10.05 -8.81 -13.12
CA TRP A 503 -9.85 -9.48 -14.41
C TRP A 503 -10.77 -8.96 -15.52
N PRO A 504 -12.08 -8.70 -15.31
CA PRO A 504 -12.92 -8.14 -16.37
C PRO A 504 -12.50 -6.73 -16.83
N GLN A 505 -12.02 -5.88 -15.92
CA GLN A 505 -11.49 -4.53 -16.21
C GLN A 505 -10.11 -4.58 -16.88
N ILE A 506 -9.38 -5.68 -16.71
CA ILE A 506 -8.13 -5.97 -17.41
C ILE A 506 -8.42 -6.52 -18.82
N THR A 507 -9.29 -7.52 -18.95
CA THR A 507 -9.68 -8.16 -20.21
C THR A 507 -10.36 -7.16 -21.15
N SER A 508 -11.34 -6.39 -20.67
CA SER A 508 -11.99 -5.32 -21.48
C SER A 508 -10.99 -4.30 -22.01
N ARG A 509 -10.00 -3.87 -21.20
CA ARG A 509 -8.93 -2.94 -21.62
C ARG A 509 -7.97 -3.55 -22.64
N ARG A 510 -7.59 -4.81 -22.48
CA ARG A 510 -6.75 -5.55 -23.45
C ARG A 510 -7.48 -5.71 -24.79
N LEU A 511 -8.74 -6.15 -24.74
CA LEU A 511 -9.60 -6.31 -25.91
C LEU A 511 -9.90 -4.99 -26.62
N SER A 512 -10.01 -3.87 -25.90
CA SER A 512 -10.16 -2.55 -26.55
C SER A 512 -8.90 -2.15 -27.29
N SER A 513 -7.71 -2.23 -26.66
CA SER A 513 -6.44 -1.92 -27.36
C SER A 513 -6.18 -2.85 -28.55
N GLN A 514 -6.50 -4.15 -28.42
CA GLN A 514 -6.31 -5.11 -29.51
C GLN A 514 -7.28 -4.88 -30.68
N LYS A 515 -8.48 -4.33 -30.43
CA LYS A 515 -9.43 -3.91 -31.47
C LYS A 515 -9.00 -2.66 -32.22
N GLU A 516 -8.17 -1.80 -31.63
CA GLU A 516 -7.71 -0.57 -32.26
C GLU A 516 -6.48 -0.78 -33.17
N ASP A 517 -5.55 -1.68 -32.79
CA ASP A 517 -4.29 -1.89 -33.56
C ASP A 517 -4.33 -3.08 -34.56
N PHE A 518 -5.04 -4.20 -34.28
CA PHE A 518 -4.79 -5.46 -35.00
C PHE A 518 -6.05 -6.25 -35.41
N GLY A 519 -6.69 -5.85 -36.52
CA GLY A 519 -7.61 -6.73 -37.26
C GLY A 519 -8.52 -6.01 -38.26
N GLU A 520 -9.37 -6.79 -38.95
CA GLU A 520 -10.37 -6.27 -39.90
C GLU A 520 -11.27 -5.20 -39.24
N SER A 521 -11.43 -4.08 -39.95
CA SER A 521 -12.19 -2.89 -39.53
C SER A 521 -13.53 -3.22 -38.88
N GLU A 522 -13.87 -2.50 -37.80
CA GLU A 522 -15.11 -2.74 -37.06
C GLU A 522 -16.36 -2.60 -37.95
N ILE A 523 -16.31 -1.72 -38.96
CA ILE A 523 -17.41 -1.55 -39.92
C ILE A 523 -17.58 -2.83 -40.75
N ASN A 524 -16.51 -3.34 -41.36
CA ASN A 524 -16.52 -4.61 -42.10
C ASN A 524 -17.08 -5.77 -41.25
N ARG A 525 -16.64 -5.87 -39.99
CA ARG A 525 -17.01 -6.96 -39.07
C ARG A 525 -18.49 -6.93 -38.70
N ARG A 526 -19.08 -5.73 -38.57
CA ARG A 526 -20.53 -5.56 -38.36
C ARG A 526 -21.32 -6.00 -39.59
N VAL A 527 -20.89 -5.63 -40.80
CA VAL A 527 -21.54 -6.06 -42.05
C VAL A 527 -21.48 -7.59 -42.22
N ALA A 528 -20.33 -8.22 -41.94
CA ALA A 528 -20.21 -9.68 -41.95
C ALA A 528 -21.21 -10.36 -40.99
N ALA A 529 -21.25 -9.92 -39.73
CA ALA A 529 -22.20 -10.44 -38.73
C ALA A 529 -23.69 -10.16 -39.07
N GLN A 530 -23.98 -9.24 -39.99
CA GLN A 530 -25.32 -8.98 -40.52
C GLN A 530 -25.63 -9.84 -41.76
N LEU A 531 -24.63 -10.20 -42.56
CA LEU A 531 -24.76 -11.21 -43.63
C LEU A 531 -24.88 -12.64 -43.11
N ASP A 532 -24.36 -12.93 -41.91
CA ASP A 532 -24.53 -14.24 -41.24
C ASP A 532 -25.97 -14.50 -40.75
N GLN A 533 -26.87 -13.50 -40.77
CA GLN A 533 -28.24 -13.68 -40.29
C GLN A 533 -29.07 -14.56 -41.26
N PRO A 534 -29.81 -15.57 -40.76
CA PRO A 534 -30.51 -16.52 -41.59
C PRO A 534 -31.80 -15.93 -42.21
N ILE A 535 -31.88 -15.93 -43.54
CA ILE A 535 -33.10 -15.57 -44.27
C ILE A 535 -34.02 -16.79 -44.29
N LYS A 536 -35.26 -16.62 -43.79
CA LYS A 536 -36.16 -17.75 -43.48
C LYS A 536 -36.62 -18.55 -44.69
N ASN A 537 -37.02 -17.88 -45.76
CA ASN A 537 -37.39 -18.50 -47.03
C ASN A 537 -36.75 -17.67 -48.16
N VAL A 538 -36.07 -18.35 -49.08
CA VAL A 538 -35.56 -17.77 -50.33
C VAL A 538 -35.97 -18.69 -51.46
N GLU A 539 -36.73 -18.15 -52.41
CA GLU A 539 -37.30 -18.90 -53.53
C GLU A 539 -37.20 -18.01 -54.77
N PHE A 540 -36.27 -18.37 -55.65
CA PHE A 540 -36.07 -17.74 -56.94
C PHE A 540 -36.37 -18.79 -58.01
N GLU A 541 -37.36 -18.51 -58.87
CA GLU A 541 -37.64 -19.29 -60.07
C GLU A 541 -37.33 -18.43 -61.29
N ASN A 542 -36.21 -18.72 -61.97
CA ASN A 542 -35.77 -18.00 -63.18
C ASN A 542 -35.72 -16.46 -63.02
N ALA A 543 -35.35 -15.99 -61.82
CA ALA A 543 -35.29 -14.57 -61.47
C ALA A 543 -34.01 -13.92 -62.01
N LYS A 544 -34.04 -12.62 -62.30
CA LYS A 544 -32.86 -11.91 -62.80
C LYS A 544 -31.80 -11.74 -61.70
N LEU A 545 -30.52 -11.94 -62.01
CA LEU A 545 -29.39 -11.67 -61.12
C LEU A 545 -29.49 -10.28 -60.44
N SER A 546 -29.83 -9.24 -61.20
CA SER A 546 -30.08 -7.90 -60.66
C SER A 546 -31.15 -7.85 -59.56
N GLN A 547 -32.28 -8.52 -59.76
CA GLN A 547 -33.38 -8.60 -58.78
C GLN A 547 -33.02 -9.44 -57.56
N VAL A 548 -32.26 -10.52 -57.74
CA VAL A 548 -31.76 -11.37 -56.64
C VAL A 548 -30.79 -10.60 -55.74
N LEU A 549 -29.89 -9.82 -56.34
CA LEU A 549 -28.95 -8.98 -55.61
C LEU A 549 -29.64 -7.81 -54.88
N GLU A 550 -30.63 -7.16 -55.52
CA GLU A 550 -31.46 -6.11 -54.90
C GLU A 550 -32.32 -6.67 -53.75
N PHE A 551 -32.82 -7.91 -53.86
CA PHE A 551 -33.50 -8.61 -52.77
C PHE A 551 -32.55 -8.84 -51.57
N LEU A 552 -31.33 -9.34 -51.81
CA LEU A 552 -30.35 -9.55 -50.74
C LEU A 552 -29.95 -8.23 -50.06
N GLN A 553 -29.76 -7.16 -50.84
CA GLN A 553 -29.55 -5.81 -50.32
C GLN A 553 -30.72 -5.36 -49.42
N THR A 554 -31.95 -5.59 -49.86
CA THR A 554 -33.17 -5.19 -49.12
C THR A 554 -33.38 -6.00 -47.84
N GLN A 555 -33.15 -7.32 -47.85
CA GLN A 555 -33.35 -8.18 -46.67
C GLN A 555 -32.26 -7.98 -45.60
N THR A 556 -31.01 -7.71 -46.01
CA THR A 556 -29.88 -7.56 -45.08
C THR A 556 -29.69 -6.11 -44.60
N ALA A 557 -30.34 -5.15 -45.26
CA ALA A 557 -30.20 -3.70 -45.04
C ALA A 557 -28.75 -3.17 -45.14
N GLN A 558 -27.90 -3.85 -45.92
CA GLN A 558 -26.48 -3.48 -46.13
C GLN A 558 -26.28 -2.65 -47.40
N ASN A 559 -25.17 -1.91 -47.45
CA ASN A 559 -24.72 -1.28 -48.68
C ASN A 559 -23.99 -2.30 -49.55
N PHE A 560 -24.51 -2.57 -50.74
CA PHE A 560 -23.84 -3.36 -51.76
C PHE A 560 -23.31 -2.46 -52.88
N PHE A 561 -22.15 -2.82 -53.42
CA PHE A 561 -21.59 -2.23 -54.64
C PHE A 561 -21.37 -3.33 -55.68
N PHE A 562 -22.13 -3.26 -56.78
CA PHE A 562 -22.08 -4.24 -57.86
C PHE A 562 -21.26 -3.66 -59.01
N ASN A 563 -20.04 -4.17 -59.25
CA ASN A 563 -19.15 -3.67 -60.28
C ASN A 563 -19.54 -4.22 -61.68
N TRP A 564 -20.74 -3.86 -62.15
CA TRP A 564 -21.35 -4.39 -63.37
C TRP A 564 -20.43 -4.32 -64.60
N ALA A 565 -19.54 -3.32 -64.70
CA ALA A 565 -18.58 -3.23 -65.79
C ALA A 565 -17.60 -4.41 -65.86
N GLN A 566 -17.24 -5.02 -64.72
CA GLN A 566 -16.41 -6.23 -64.68
C GLN A 566 -17.24 -7.51 -64.89
N LEU A 567 -18.48 -7.57 -64.36
CA LEU A 567 -19.39 -8.71 -64.61
C LEU A 567 -19.74 -8.83 -66.10
N GLU A 568 -20.15 -7.72 -66.71
CA GLU A 568 -20.49 -7.63 -68.15
C GLU A 568 -19.25 -7.95 -69.01
N ALA A 569 -18.03 -7.57 -68.60
CA ALA A 569 -16.78 -7.91 -69.29
C ALA A 569 -16.40 -9.40 -69.24
N VAL A 570 -16.95 -10.16 -68.29
CA VAL A 570 -16.78 -11.62 -68.15
C VAL A 570 -18.00 -12.40 -68.72
N GLY A 571 -18.95 -11.68 -69.33
CA GLY A 571 -20.10 -12.24 -70.06
C GLY A 571 -21.36 -12.41 -69.22
N ILE A 572 -21.45 -11.80 -68.03
CA ILE A 572 -22.53 -12.01 -67.08
C ILE A 572 -23.43 -10.77 -67.01
N ASP A 573 -24.55 -10.82 -67.74
CA ASP A 573 -25.54 -9.75 -67.82
C ASP A 573 -26.42 -9.63 -66.56
N ARG A 574 -26.96 -8.42 -66.34
CA ARG A 574 -27.94 -8.09 -65.26
C ARG A 574 -29.21 -8.94 -65.28
N ASP A 575 -29.53 -9.49 -66.45
CA ASP A 575 -30.70 -10.30 -66.74
C ASP A 575 -30.43 -11.81 -66.63
N PHE A 576 -29.21 -12.22 -66.24
CA PHE A 576 -28.84 -13.63 -66.08
C PHE A 576 -29.83 -14.38 -65.16
N PRO A 577 -30.36 -15.55 -65.57
CA PRO A 577 -31.41 -16.25 -64.84
C PRO A 577 -30.86 -17.08 -63.67
N ILE A 578 -31.44 -16.87 -62.49
CA ILE A 578 -31.05 -17.54 -61.25
C ILE A 578 -32.25 -18.28 -60.68
N SER A 579 -32.03 -19.56 -60.36
CA SER A 579 -33.04 -20.46 -59.80
C SER A 579 -32.46 -21.16 -58.56
N LEU A 580 -33.02 -20.86 -57.39
CA LEU A 580 -32.50 -21.27 -56.08
C LEU A 580 -33.64 -21.37 -55.06
N GLN A 581 -33.71 -22.46 -54.31
CA GLN A 581 -34.68 -22.68 -53.23
C GLN A 581 -33.94 -23.04 -51.94
N LEU A 582 -34.03 -22.19 -50.91
CA LEU A 582 -33.34 -22.33 -49.63
C LEU A 582 -34.25 -21.90 -48.46
N ARG A 583 -34.03 -22.48 -47.27
CA ARG A 583 -34.76 -22.15 -46.04
C ARG A 583 -33.82 -22.05 -44.85
N GLU A 584 -33.99 -21.00 -44.06
CA GLU A 584 -33.22 -20.68 -42.86
C GLU A 584 -31.69 -20.67 -43.08
N VAL A 585 -31.24 -20.05 -44.18
CA VAL A 585 -29.82 -19.99 -44.59
C VAL A 585 -29.25 -18.57 -44.43
N PRO A 586 -28.01 -18.40 -43.93
CA PRO A 586 -27.32 -17.11 -43.90
C PRO A 586 -27.26 -16.39 -45.25
N ALA A 587 -27.43 -15.07 -45.25
CA ALA A 587 -27.36 -14.25 -46.46
C ALA A 587 -26.00 -14.32 -47.15
N GLU A 588 -24.90 -14.49 -46.42
CA GLU A 588 -23.56 -14.70 -47.01
C GLU A 588 -23.51 -15.98 -47.86
N LEU A 589 -24.06 -17.09 -47.37
CA LEU A 589 -24.07 -18.35 -48.10
C LEU A 589 -25.03 -18.31 -49.30
N ILE A 590 -26.17 -17.61 -49.19
CA ILE A 590 -27.07 -17.36 -50.31
C ILE A 590 -26.35 -16.55 -51.40
N LEU A 591 -25.67 -15.46 -51.03
CA LEU A 591 -24.87 -14.64 -51.95
C LEU A 591 -23.77 -15.47 -52.63
N ARG A 592 -23.03 -16.28 -51.86
CA ARG A 592 -21.98 -17.17 -52.41
C ARG A 592 -22.55 -18.17 -53.42
N LEU A 593 -23.70 -18.78 -53.14
CA LEU A 593 -24.36 -19.72 -54.07
C LEU A 593 -24.92 -19.03 -55.32
N VAL A 594 -25.49 -17.83 -55.18
CA VAL A 594 -25.96 -16.98 -56.29
C VAL A 594 -24.81 -16.63 -57.24
N LEU A 595 -23.65 -16.23 -56.70
CA LEU A 595 -22.47 -15.89 -57.50
C LEU A 595 -21.79 -17.15 -58.09
N GLN A 596 -21.83 -18.28 -57.39
CA GLN A 596 -21.36 -19.57 -57.91
C GLN A 596 -22.24 -20.06 -59.09
N GLN A 597 -23.56 -19.86 -59.02
CA GLN A 597 -24.48 -20.18 -60.12
C GLN A 597 -24.26 -19.25 -61.33
N ALA A 598 -24.07 -17.95 -61.10
CA ALA A 598 -23.80 -16.98 -62.17
C ALA A 598 -22.41 -17.14 -62.82
N SER A 599 -21.41 -17.65 -62.10
CA SER A 599 -20.05 -17.88 -62.64
C SER A 599 -19.84 -19.25 -63.27
N ALA A 600 -20.85 -20.14 -63.26
CA ALA A 600 -20.76 -21.48 -63.86
C ALA A 600 -20.42 -21.45 -65.36
N ASP A 601 -20.91 -20.45 -66.10
CA ASP A 601 -20.66 -20.28 -67.53
C ASP A 601 -19.33 -19.56 -67.86
N SER A 602 -18.61 -19.02 -66.87
CA SER A 602 -17.38 -18.24 -67.08
C SER A 602 -16.24 -18.66 -66.13
N PRO A 603 -15.71 -19.89 -66.28
CA PRO A 603 -14.77 -20.51 -65.33
C PRO A 603 -13.33 -19.93 -65.33
N LEU A 604 -13.04 -18.90 -66.14
CA LEU A 604 -11.71 -18.29 -66.25
C LEU A 604 -11.48 -17.12 -65.28
N ASP A 605 -12.53 -16.44 -64.82
CA ASP A 605 -12.48 -15.38 -63.82
C ASP A 605 -13.80 -15.36 -63.02
N PRO A 606 -13.97 -16.27 -62.04
CA PRO A 606 -15.23 -16.48 -61.36
C PRO A 606 -15.68 -15.24 -60.58
N LEU A 607 -16.99 -15.14 -60.31
CA LEU A 607 -17.54 -14.08 -59.49
C LEU A 607 -17.30 -14.34 -58.01
N GLY A 608 -17.00 -13.26 -57.28
CA GLY A 608 -16.86 -13.28 -55.83
C GLY A 608 -17.50 -12.06 -55.19
N PHE A 609 -17.36 -11.97 -53.87
CA PHE A 609 -17.63 -10.74 -53.12
C PHE A 609 -16.55 -10.53 -52.06
N SER A 610 -16.36 -9.29 -51.63
CA SER A 610 -15.57 -8.95 -50.45
C SER A 610 -16.20 -7.78 -49.72
N ILE A 611 -15.91 -7.63 -48.43
CA ILE A 611 -16.37 -6.46 -47.67
C ILE A 611 -15.22 -5.45 -47.62
N ILE A 612 -15.46 -4.24 -48.13
CA ILE A 612 -14.47 -3.17 -48.21
C ILE A 612 -15.11 -1.92 -47.61
N GLU A 613 -14.50 -1.36 -46.56
CA GLU A 613 -14.98 -0.15 -45.85
C GLU A 613 -16.46 -0.18 -45.40
N GLY A 614 -16.99 -1.38 -45.11
CA GLY A 614 -18.40 -1.57 -44.76
C GLY A 614 -19.36 -1.67 -45.95
N ILE A 615 -18.85 -1.90 -47.16
CA ILE A 615 -19.63 -2.09 -48.39
C ILE A 615 -19.38 -3.50 -48.94
N VAL A 616 -20.44 -4.23 -49.24
CA VAL A 616 -20.36 -5.57 -49.87
C VAL A 616 -20.10 -5.38 -51.36
N THR A 617 -18.82 -5.47 -51.75
CA THR A 617 -18.37 -5.30 -53.14
C THR A 617 -18.44 -6.64 -53.87
N VAL A 618 -19.26 -6.71 -54.92
CA VAL A 618 -19.42 -7.87 -55.80
C VAL A 618 -18.76 -7.55 -57.14
N SER A 619 -17.83 -8.40 -57.57
CA SER A 619 -17.05 -8.23 -58.81
C SER A 619 -16.44 -9.58 -59.25
N THR A 620 -15.63 -9.56 -60.31
CA THR A 620 -14.81 -10.71 -60.71
C THR A 620 -13.70 -10.93 -59.68
N GLN A 621 -13.30 -12.19 -59.45
CA GLN A 621 -12.32 -12.51 -58.43
C GLN A 621 -10.98 -11.79 -58.68
N ARG A 622 -10.59 -11.61 -59.95
CA ARG A 622 -9.40 -10.86 -60.34
C ARG A 622 -9.45 -9.36 -60.01
N ASP A 623 -10.63 -8.75 -59.98
CA ASP A 623 -10.83 -7.35 -59.56
C ASP A 623 -10.75 -7.24 -58.03
N LEU A 624 -11.41 -8.16 -57.31
CA LEU A 624 -11.40 -8.23 -55.84
C LEU A 624 -9.99 -8.45 -55.27
N THR A 625 -9.17 -9.29 -55.91
CA THR A 625 -7.78 -9.55 -55.48
C THR A 625 -6.85 -8.34 -55.62
N ARG A 626 -7.25 -7.27 -56.32
CA ARG A 626 -6.45 -6.03 -56.43
C ARG A 626 -6.45 -5.23 -55.13
N THR A 627 -7.51 -5.34 -54.34
CA THR A 627 -7.69 -4.60 -53.08
C THR A 627 -7.08 -5.40 -51.93
N THR A 628 -5.76 -5.27 -51.77
CA THR A 628 -5.02 -5.93 -50.68
C THR A 628 -4.83 -4.99 -49.49
N ASP A 629 -5.17 -5.47 -48.31
CA ASP A 629 -4.88 -4.81 -47.02
C ASP A 629 -3.48 -5.23 -46.50
N ARG A 630 -3.03 -4.66 -45.38
CA ARG A 630 -1.86 -5.12 -44.62
C ARG A 630 -2.20 -5.23 -43.14
N GLN A 631 -2.20 -6.45 -42.61
CA GLN A 631 -2.49 -6.72 -41.21
C GLN A 631 -1.28 -7.39 -40.53
N VAL A 632 -1.13 -7.13 -39.24
CA VAL A 632 -0.05 -7.69 -38.41
C VAL A 632 -0.66 -8.64 -37.40
N TYR A 633 -0.14 -9.86 -37.35
CA TYR A 633 -0.54 -10.88 -36.38
C TYR A 633 0.63 -11.15 -35.43
N ASP A 634 0.48 -10.87 -34.13
CA ASP A 634 1.39 -11.42 -33.13
C ASP A 634 1.24 -12.95 -33.11
N ILE A 635 2.36 -13.68 -33.11
CA ILE A 635 2.40 -15.15 -32.96
C ILE A 635 3.37 -15.58 -31.85
N ARG A 636 3.81 -14.67 -30.97
CA ARG A 636 4.82 -14.96 -29.93
C ARG A 636 4.35 -16.03 -28.94
N ASP A 637 3.04 -16.05 -28.67
CA ASP A 637 2.35 -17.11 -27.94
C ASP A 637 2.49 -18.48 -28.66
N LEU A 638 2.34 -18.48 -29.98
CA LEU A 638 2.54 -19.63 -30.85
C LEU A 638 4.02 -19.97 -31.12
N LEU A 639 4.96 -19.18 -30.60
CA LEU A 639 6.42 -19.44 -30.66
C LEU A 639 7.02 -19.83 -29.30
N VAL A 640 6.20 -20.00 -28.26
CA VAL A 640 6.63 -20.70 -27.05
C VAL A 640 6.66 -22.19 -27.35
N GLU A 641 7.85 -22.78 -27.31
CA GLU A 641 8.01 -24.22 -27.23
C GLU A 641 7.89 -24.66 -25.77
N VAL A 642 7.18 -25.76 -25.55
CA VAL A 642 6.94 -26.30 -24.21
C VAL A 642 7.98 -27.39 -23.94
N GLY A 643 8.94 -27.08 -23.07
CA GLY A 643 10.01 -28.03 -22.70
C GLY A 643 9.46 -29.34 -22.15
N SER A 644 9.97 -30.45 -22.66
CA SER A 644 9.71 -31.80 -22.14
C SER A 644 10.71 -32.12 -21.05
N PHE A 645 10.25 -32.37 -19.82
CA PHE A 645 11.10 -32.67 -18.68
C PHE A 645 11.28 -34.20 -18.58
N GLY A 646 12.27 -34.71 -19.32
CA GLY A 646 12.48 -36.16 -19.48
C GLY A 646 13.02 -36.86 -18.23
N ASP A 647 13.85 -36.17 -17.46
CA ASP A 647 14.77 -36.77 -16.51
C ASP A 647 14.28 -36.58 -15.07
N ALA A 648 13.06 -37.08 -14.83
CA ALA A 648 12.47 -37.13 -13.50
C ALA A 648 13.34 -38.00 -12.56
N PRO A 649 13.86 -37.46 -11.44
CA PRO A 649 14.75 -38.22 -10.57
C PRO A 649 13.99 -39.36 -9.87
N GLN A 650 14.63 -40.52 -9.80
CA GLN A 650 14.02 -41.75 -9.29
C GLN A 650 14.61 -42.09 -7.91
N PHE A 651 13.76 -42.55 -6.99
CA PHE A 651 14.21 -43.11 -5.72
C PHE A 651 14.81 -44.51 -5.95
N ASP A 652 16.07 -44.59 -6.35
CA ASP A 652 16.77 -45.87 -6.45
C ASP A 652 17.34 -46.32 -5.09
N LEU A 653 17.00 -47.55 -4.69
CA LEU A 653 17.62 -48.22 -3.54
C LEU A 653 19.06 -48.66 -3.87
N GLY A 654 19.38 -48.93 -5.14
CA GLY A 654 20.71 -49.33 -5.61
C GLY A 654 21.78 -48.28 -5.30
N ALA A 655 21.57 -47.04 -5.78
CA ALA A 655 22.45 -45.89 -5.52
C ALA A 655 22.66 -45.62 -4.01
N ALA A 656 21.60 -45.73 -3.21
CA ALA A 656 21.68 -45.59 -1.76
C ALA A 656 22.53 -46.70 -1.10
N LEU A 657 22.46 -47.92 -1.63
CA LEU A 657 23.20 -49.07 -1.10
C LEU A 657 24.66 -49.09 -1.57
N SER A 658 24.95 -48.75 -2.84
CA SER A 658 26.31 -48.76 -3.40
C SER A 658 27.26 -47.84 -2.63
N ASN A 659 26.78 -46.69 -2.16
CA ASN A 659 27.58 -45.76 -1.35
C ASN A 659 28.00 -46.31 0.02
N THR A 660 27.42 -47.42 0.49
CA THR A 660 27.86 -48.13 1.71
C THR A 660 28.88 -49.25 1.44
N SER A 661 29.27 -49.48 0.18
CA SER A 661 30.17 -50.58 -0.21
C SER A 661 31.62 -50.18 -0.53
N THR A 662 31.91 -48.89 -0.69
CA THR A 662 33.24 -48.37 -1.06
C THR A 662 34.10 -48.04 0.15
N GLY A 663 34.41 -49.05 0.98
CA GLY A 663 35.40 -48.90 2.05
C GLY A 663 36.82 -48.86 1.47
N GLY A 664 37.50 -47.69 1.47
CA GLY A 664 38.78 -47.59 0.76
C GLY A 664 39.58 -46.28 0.78
N GLY A 665 39.45 -45.43 1.80
CA GLY A 665 40.49 -44.45 2.18
C GLY A 665 40.72 -43.20 1.29
N GLY A 666 40.54 -42.03 1.91
CA GLY A 666 41.27 -40.80 1.56
C GLY A 666 40.43 -39.62 1.05
N GLY A 667 40.48 -38.52 1.80
CA GLY A 667 40.07 -37.19 1.32
C GLY A 667 38.68 -36.75 1.75
N ALA A 668 38.60 -35.69 2.55
CA ALA A 668 37.35 -35.02 2.93
C ALA A 668 36.80 -34.15 1.77
N GLN A 669 36.48 -34.77 0.64
CA GLN A 669 36.00 -34.10 -0.58
C GLN A 669 35.01 -34.99 -1.38
N GLY A 670 34.05 -35.61 -0.68
CA GLY A 670 33.01 -36.47 -1.30
C GLY A 670 31.57 -36.16 -0.88
N VAL A 671 31.34 -35.74 0.36
CA VAL A 671 29.99 -35.55 0.94
C VAL A 671 29.14 -34.50 0.19
N ALA A 672 29.78 -33.57 -0.53
CA ALA A 672 29.08 -32.57 -1.35
C ALA A 672 28.45 -33.11 -2.64
N GLN A 673 28.88 -34.28 -3.14
CA GLN A 673 28.44 -34.79 -4.45
C GLN A 673 27.11 -35.57 -4.36
N ALA A 674 26.88 -36.29 -3.25
CA ALA A 674 25.60 -36.99 -3.01
C ALA A 674 24.41 -36.04 -2.74
N SER A 675 24.68 -34.76 -2.50
CA SER A 675 23.67 -33.68 -2.45
C SER A 675 23.41 -32.99 -3.79
N GLY A 676 24.22 -33.29 -4.82
CA GLY A 676 24.08 -32.71 -6.17
C GLY A 676 22.89 -33.30 -6.91
N GLU A 677 22.97 -34.56 -7.33
CA GLU A 677 22.14 -35.23 -8.36
C GLU A 677 20.60 -35.15 -8.20
N LEU A 678 20.06 -34.74 -7.05
CA LEU A 678 18.62 -34.50 -6.87
C LEU A 678 18.16 -33.06 -7.19
N PHE A 679 19.10 -32.11 -7.23
CA PHE A 679 18.89 -30.69 -7.45
C PHE A 679 20.03 -30.03 -8.25
N ASP A 680 20.83 -30.82 -8.97
CA ASP A 680 21.90 -30.29 -9.81
C ASP A 680 21.27 -29.55 -11.00
N ASP A 681 21.76 -28.34 -11.30
CA ASP A 681 21.09 -27.41 -12.21
C ASP A 681 21.34 -27.75 -13.69
N ASP A 682 22.13 -28.81 -13.95
CA ASP A 682 22.32 -29.48 -15.24
C ASP A 682 21.06 -30.29 -15.65
N VAL A 683 19.89 -29.64 -15.59
CA VAL A 683 18.77 -29.97 -16.47
C VAL A 683 19.17 -29.54 -17.88
N GLU A 684 20.03 -30.33 -18.53
CA GLU A 684 20.23 -30.32 -19.98
C GLU A 684 18.91 -30.71 -20.64
N GLY A 685 17.98 -29.75 -20.75
CA GLY A 685 16.68 -29.93 -21.36
C GLY A 685 16.86 -30.38 -22.81
N ALA A 686 16.74 -31.69 -23.04
CA ALA A 686 17.17 -32.36 -24.26
C ALA A 686 16.56 -31.71 -25.52
N GLY A 687 17.39 -30.94 -26.22
CA GLY A 687 16.98 -30.04 -27.30
C GLY A 687 16.68 -30.73 -28.63
N ASP A 688 15.74 -31.68 -28.64
CA ASP A 688 15.03 -32.13 -29.85
C ASP A 688 13.75 -31.28 -30.10
N GLY A 689 13.77 -30.05 -29.57
CA GLY A 689 12.78 -29.00 -29.84
C GLY A 689 13.08 -28.31 -31.17
N ARG A 690 12.03 -27.90 -31.88
CA ARG A 690 12.19 -27.19 -33.17
C ARG A 690 12.73 -25.80 -32.89
N SER A 691 13.81 -25.42 -33.59
CA SER A 691 14.36 -24.09 -33.39
C SER A 691 13.30 -23.02 -33.66
N ARG A 692 13.39 -21.88 -32.96
CA ARG A 692 12.41 -20.78 -33.13
C ARG A 692 12.23 -20.38 -34.60
N GLY A 693 13.27 -20.51 -35.43
CA GLY A 693 13.19 -20.30 -36.88
C GLY A 693 12.34 -21.34 -37.60
N GLU A 694 12.51 -22.63 -37.29
CA GLU A 694 11.68 -23.72 -37.84
C GLU A 694 10.21 -23.61 -37.41
N LEU A 695 9.93 -23.16 -36.18
CA LEU A 695 8.55 -22.90 -35.73
C LEU A 695 7.92 -21.73 -36.49
N ILE A 696 8.67 -20.63 -36.69
CA ILE A 696 8.26 -19.50 -37.54
C ILE A 696 7.96 -19.99 -38.97
N GLU A 697 8.88 -20.75 -39.58
CA GLU A 697 8.74 -21.23 -40.95
C GLU A 697 7.62 -22.25 -41.11
N ALA A 698 7.44 -23.16 -40.15
CA ALA A 698 6.35 -24.15 -40.16
C ALA A 698 4.97 -23.48 -40.11
N ILE A 699 4.76 -22.46 -39.27
CA ILE A 699 3.49 -21.72 -39.23
C ILE A 699 3.33 -20.86 -40.49
N MET A 700 4.42 -20.26 -41.01
CA MET A 700 4.39 -19.44 -42.22
C MET A 700 4.03 -20.27 -43.47
N ASN A 701 4.58 -21.48 -43.60
CA ASN A 701 4.26 -22.41 -44.68
C ASN A 701 2.85 -23.00 -44.52
N LEU A 702 2.44 -23.36 -43.29
CA LEU A 702 1.05 -23.76 -43.01
C LEU A 702 0.03 -22.68 -43.45
N ILE A 703 0.32 -21.40 -43.24
CA ILE A 703 -0.52 -20.29 -43.76
C ILE A 703 -0.54 -20.27 -45.29
N ARG A 704 0.63 -20.32 -45.95
CA ARG A 704 0.76 -20.29 -47.42
C ARG A 704 0.05 -21.45 -48.11
N ASP A 705 0.02 -22.62 -47.47
CA ASP A 705 -0.48 -23.87 -48.05
C ASP A 705 -1.97 -24.11 -47.74
N THR A 706 -2.58 -23.34 -46.83
CA THR A 706 -3.99 -23.53 -46.41
C THR A 706 -4.91 -22.32 -46.59
N VAL A 707 -4.37 -21.13 -46.91
CA VAL A 707 -5.15 -19.89 -47.10
C VAL A 707 -5.10 -19.41 -48.54
N GLY A 708 -6.27 -19.05 -49.09
CA GLY A 708 -6.41 -18.60 -50.47
C GLY A 708 -6.02 -19.68 -51.48
N ARG A 709 -5.49 -19.28 -52.64
CA ARG A 709 -4.91 -20.20 -53.63
C ARG A 709 -3.38 -20.05 -53.68
N PRO A 710 -2.61 -21.13 -53.93
CA PRO A 710 -1.14 -21.04 -53.99
C PRO A 710 -0.63 -20.00 -55.00
N ASP A 711 -1.26 -19.87 -56.16
CA ASP A 711 -0.91 -18.91 -57.22
C ASP A 711 -1.17 -17.44 -56.85
N GLU A 712 -1.87 -17.15 -55.76
CA GLU A 712 -2.00 -15.79 -55.22
C GLU A 712 -0.77 -15.36 -54.40
N TRP A 713 0.06 -16.30 -53.93
CA TRP A 713 1.21 -16.02 -53.07
C TRP A 713 2.49 -15.71 -53.87
N VAL A 714 3.18 -14.63 -53.51
CA VAL A 714 4.44 -14.20 -54.14
C VAL A 714 5.54 -15.27 -54.09
N GLN A 715 5.54 -16.11 -53.04
CA GLN A 715 6.48 -17.24 -52.90
C GLN A 715 6.31 -18.31 -54.00
N TYR A 716 5.10 -18.43 -54.57
CA TYR A 716 4.73 -19.40 -55.60
C TYR A 716 4.55 -18.76 -56.99
N GLY A 717 4.90 -17.48 -57.15
CA GLY A 717 4.88 -16.75 -58.42
C GLY A 717 3.73 -15.75 -58.61
N GLY A 718 2.86 -15.58 -57.60
CA GLY A 718 1.80 -14.57 -57.61
C GLY A 718 2.29 -13.13 -57.33
N ASP A 719 1.37 -12.17 -57.35
CA ASP A 719 1.62 -10.75 -57.01
C ASP A 719 0.69 -10.19 -55.90
N VAL A 720 -0.33 -10.95 -55.50
CA VAL A 720 -1.38 -10.54 -54.55
C VAL A 720 -0.90 -10.63 -53.10
N SER A 721 -0.49 -11.81 -52.65
CA SER A 721 -0.31 -12.14 -51.22
C SER A 721 1.15 -12.33 -50.83
N SER A 722 1.57 -11.71 -49.72
CA SER A 722 2.92 -11.86 -49.17
C SER A 722 2.92 -11.85 -47.64
N ILE A 723 3.71 -12.73 -47.04
CA ILE A 723 3.91 -12.85 -45.59
C ILE A 723 5.40 -12.69 -45.26
N GLN A 724 5.70 -11.87 -44.25
CA GLN A 724 7.04 -11.64 -43.69
C GLN A 724 6.97 -11.73 -42.17
N GLU A 725 8.05 -12.20 -41.53
CA GLU A 725 8.19 -12.19 -40.07
C GLU A 725 9.03 -10.98 -39.63
N LEU A 726 8.69 -10.43 -38.46
CA LEU A 726 9.48 -9.44 -37.75
C LEU A 726 9.27 -9.57 -36.23
N ASN A 727 10.28 -10.06 -35.52
CA ASN A 727 10.32 -10.12 -34.04
C ASN A 727 9.12 -10.86 -33.39
N GLY A 728 8.70 -11.98 -33.97
CA GLY A 728 7.55 -12.79 -33.54
C GLY A 728 6.19 -12.32 -34.06
N ASN A 729 6.16 -11.34 -34.97
CA ASN A 729 4.95 -10.84 -35.59
C ASN A 729 4.97 -11.16 -37.10
N PHE A 730 3.86 -11.67 -37.65
CA PHE A 730 3.68 -11.79 -39.09
C PHE A 730 3.05 -10.53 -39.68
N ILE A 731 3.76 -9.89 -40.59
CA ILE A 731 3.25 -8.81 -41.43
C ILE A 731 2.73 -9.47 -42.72
N VAL A 732 1.42 -9.46 -42.91
CA VAL A 732 0.75 -10.06 -44.07
C VAL A 732 0.11 -8.97 -44.92
N LYS A 733 0.41 -8.98 -46.22
CA LYS A 733 -0.37 -8.30 -47.26
C LYS A 733 -1.22 -9.35 -47.96
N SER A 734 -2.56 -9.23 -47.95
CA SER A 734 -3.45 -10.15 -48.67
C SER A 734 -4.85 -9.55 -48.86
N THR A 735 -5.79 -10.33 -49.38
CA THR A 735 -7.20 -9.92 -49.52
C THR A 735 -7.92 -9.95 -48.15
N PRO A 736 -9.02 -9.19 -47.97
CA PRO A 736 -9.81 -9.24 -46.73
C PRO A 736 -10.32 -10.65 -46.38
N GLN A 737 -10.64 -11.49 -47.39
CA GLN A 737 -11.03 -12.89 -47.16
C GLN A 737 -9.88 -13.69 -46.57
N ASN A 738 -8.69 -13.66 -47.20
CA ASN A 738 -7.53 -14.41 -46.75
C ASN A 738 -7.11 -13.97 -45.33
N HIS A 739 -7.30 -12.70 -44.97
CA HIS A 739 -7.10 -12.20 -43.61
C HIS A 739 -8.06 -12.82 -42.55
N ARG A 740 -9.32 -13.13 -42.91
CA ARG A 740 -10.24 -13.89 -42.03
C ARG A 740 -9.83 -15.34 -41.88
N GLU A 741 -9.37 -15.97 -42.97
CA GLU A 741 -8.90 -17.35 -42.97
C GLU A 741 -7.65 -17.52 -42.09
N ILE A 742 -6.67 -16.60 -42.20
CA ILE A 742 -5.50 -16.54 -41.31
C ILE A 742 -5.90 -16.34 -39.85
N ALA A 743 -6.78 -15.38 -39.55
CA ALA A 743 -7.25 -15.14 -38.19
C ALA A 743 -7.91 -16.40 -37.59
N THR A 744 -8.75 -17.09 -38.37
CA THR A 744 -9.42 -18.33 -37.98
C THR A 744 -8.44 -19.48 -37.73
N LEU A 745 -7.43 -19.63 -38.60
CA LEU A 745 -6.38 -20.64 -38.45
C LEU A 745 -5.54 -20.40 -37.19
N LEU A 746 -5.06 -19.16 -36.98
CA LEU A 746 -4.25 -18.81 -35.83
C LEU A 746 -5.02 -18.97 -34.51
N THR A 747 -6.32 -18.62 -34.46
CA THR A 747 -7.17 -18.86 -33.27
C THR A 747 -7.30 -20.36 -32.96
N LYS A 748 -7.52 -21.22 -33.96
CA LYS A 748 -7.57 -22.67 -33.75
C LYS A 748 -6.24 -23.25 -33.26
N LEU A 749 -5.11 -22.72 -33.76
CA LEU A 749 -3.76 -23.10 -33.28
C LEU A 749 -3.48 -22.63 -31.84
N ARG A 750 -4.10 -21.53 -31.40
CA ARG A 750 -4.07 -21.08 -30.00
C ARG A 750 -4.91 -21.97 -29.10
N GLU A 751 -6.16 -22.23 -29.47
CA GLU A 751 -7.05 -23.12 -28.72
C GLU A 751 -6.41 -24.50 -28.48
N ALA A 752 -5.79 -25.07 -29.52
CA ALA A 752 -5.13 -26.38 -29.43
C ALA A 752 -3.95 -26.42 -28.43
N ARG A 753 -3.27 -25.28 -28.19
CA ARG A 753 -2.14 -25.16 -27.24
C ARG A 753 -2.49 -24.51 -25.90
N ALA A 754 -3.62 -23.81 -25.79
CA ALA A 754 -4.07 -23.22 -24.53
C ALA A 754 -4.60 -24.27 -23.52
N MET A 755 -4.84 -25.51 -23.98
CA MET A 755 -5.30 -26.61 -23.13
C MET A 755 -4.16 -27.13 -22.23
N GLN A 756 -4.40 -27.12 -20.93
CA GLN A 756 -3.53 -27.68 -19.91
C GLN A 756 -4.18 -28.89 -19.23
N ILE A 757 -3.36 -29.72 -18.60
CA ILE A 757 -3.77 -30.90 -17.84
C ILE A 757 -3.21 -30.74 -16.44
N ALA A 758 -4.09 -30.67 -15.43
CA ALA A 758 -3.71 -30.86 -14.04
C ALA A 758 -3.84 -32.34 -13.68
N VAL A 759 -2.77 -32.98 -13.23
CA VAL A 759 -2.80 -34.38 -12.75
C VAL A 759 -2.51 -34.41 -11.26
N GLU A 760 -3.42 -35.04 -10.52
CA GLU A 760 -3.28 -35.40 -9.12
C GLU A 760 -3.10 -36.92 -9.01
N ALA A 761 -1.97 -37.36 -8.46
CA ALA A 761 -1.83 -38.72 -7.95
C ALA A 761 -2.05 -38.70 -6.43
N ARG A 762 -2.74 -39.70 -5.89
CA ARG A 762 -3.01 -39.85 -4.45
C ARG A 762 -2.55 -41.22 -3.99
N PHE A 763 -1.55 -41.24 -3.11
CA PHE A 763 -1.19 -42.40 -2.32
C PHE A 763 -1.99 -42.34 -1.03
N LEU A 764 -2.96 -43.25 -0.88
CA LEU A 764 -3.77 -43.38 0.33
C LEU A 764 -3.38 -44.67 1.06
N LEU A 765 -2.72 -44.50 2.20
CA LEU A 765 -2.27 -45.57 3.08
C LEU A 765 -3.21 -45.67 4.29
N VAL A 766 -3.69 -46.87 4.60
CA VAL A 766 -4.58 -47.16 5.73
C VAL A 766 -3.99 -48.33 6.53
N ASP A 767 -3.56 -48.05 7.76
CA ASP A 767 -3.14 -49.07 8.72
C ASP A 767 -4.25 -49.32 9.74
N SER A 768 -4.44 -50.57 10.14
CA SER A 768 -5.41 -51.01 11.13
C SER A 768 -4.81 -52.13 11.98
N ASN A 769 -4.23 -51.75 13.12
CA ASN A 769 -3.64 -52.64 14.10
C ASN A 769 -4.67 -53.01 15.18
N PHE A 770 -4.74 -54.28 15.58
CA PHE A 770 -5.61 -54.80 16.63
C PHE A 770 -4.84 -55.76 17.56
N LEU A 771 -5.12 -55.66 18.86
CA LEU A 771 -4.64 -56.56 19.89
C LEU A 771 -5.81 -56.98 20.79
N GLU A 772 -5.93 -58.29 21.01
CA GLU A 772 -6.57 -58.88 22.18
C GLU A 772 -5.52 -59.71 22.93
N ASP A 773 -5.39 -59.49 24.23
CA ASP A 773 -4.49 -60.24 25.12
C ASP A 773 -5.23 -60.47 26.44
N ILE A 774 -5.68 -61.70 26.65
CA ILE A 774 -6.50 -62.11 27.79
C ILE A 774 -5.87 -63.37 28.40
N GLY A 775 -5.50 -63.28 29.67
CA GLY A 775 -4.97 -64.42 30.40
C GLY A 775 -5.18 -64.38 31.90
N VAL A 776 -5.24 -65.57 32.48
CA VAL A 776 -5.20 -65.87 33.91
C VAL A 776 -4.02 -66.82 34.13
N ASP A 777 -3.09 -66.46 35.01
CA ASP A 777 -2.04 -67.36 35.49
C ASP A 777 -2.30 -67.68 36.97
N PHE A 778 -2.22 -68.96 37.31
CA PHE A 778 -2.52 -69.47 38.64
C PHE A 778 -1.39 -70.36 39.15
N ASP A 779 -0.68 -69.85 40.15
CA ASP A 779 0.51 -70.46 40.73
C ASP A 779 0.26 -70.83 42.19
N VAL A 780 0.68 -72.04 42.56
CA VAL A 780 0.52 -72.60 43.91
C VAL A 780 1.84 -73.20 44.37
N GLN A 781 2.33 -72.79 45.53
CA GLN A 781 3.51 -73.39 46.17
C GLN A 781 3.20 -73.83 47.60
N TYR A 782 3.27 -75.13 47.87
CA TYR A 782 3.16 -75.66 49.22
C TYR A 782 4.54 -75.93 49.83
N THR A 783 4.82 -75.27 50.96
CA THR A 783 6.14 -75.26 51.62
C THR A 783 6.14 -76.08 52.92
N GLY A 784 4.98 -76.38 53.50
CA GLY A 784 4.81 -77.10 54.79
C GLY A 784 5.13 -78.62 54.78
N LEU A 785 5.87 -79.14 53.79
CA LEU A 785 6.33 -80.52 53.80
C LEU A 785 7.51 -80.71 54.76
N SER A 786 7.63 -81.89 55.39
CA SER A 786 8.72 -82.18 56.32
C SER A 786 10.11 -82.03 55.68
N ASN A 787 11.14 -81.74 56.48
CA ASN A 787 12.55 -81.43 56.14
C ASN A 787 13.32 -82.44 55.24
N LYS A 788 12.66 -83.40 54.61
CA LYS A 788 13.19 -84.31 53.58
C LYS A 788 12.63 -84.04 52.18
N TRP A 789 11.65 -83.16 52.05
CA TRP A 789 11.05 -82.74 50.78
C TRP A 789 11.20 -81.23 50.62
N GLY A 790 11.49 -80.77 49.40
CA GLY A 790 11.44 -79.34 49.06
C GLY A 790 10.00 -78.85 48.87
N PRO A 791 9.79 -77.53 48.70
CA PRO A 791 8.49 -76.97 48.39
C PRO A 791 7.94 -77.53 47.07
N LEU A 792 6.66 -77.88 47.07
CA LEU A 792 5.94 -78.39 45.91
C LEU A 792 5.28 -77.22 45.18
N ARG A 793 5.85 -76.77 44.06
CA ARG A 793 5.26 -75.73 43.18
C ARG A 793 4.50 -76.38 42.02
N PHE A 794 3.24 -76.01 41.88
CA PHE A 794 2.47 -76.11 40.64
C PHE A 794 2.43 -74.71 40.03
N ALA A 795 3.07 -74.54 38.89
CA ALA A 795 3.02 -73.30 38.13
C ALA A 795 2.17 -73.50 36.88
N GLN A 796 1.40 -72.48 36.51
CA GLN A 796 0.74 -72.49 35.21
C GLN A 796 1.70 -71.94 34.14
N ASP A 797 2.40 -70.84 34.44
CA ASP A 797 3.37 -70.08 33.61
C ASP A 797 2.91 -69.78 32.16
N SER A 798 1.69 -70.15 31.74
CA SER A 798 1.28 -70.21 30.33
C SER A 798 1.03 -68.83 29.72
N ILE A 799 0.90 -67.81 30.57
CA ILE A 799 0.81 -66.40 30.17
C ILE A 799 2.11 -65.89 29.54
N SER A 800 3.24 -66.55 29.82
CA SER A 800 4.54 -66.28 29.18
C SER A 800 4.63 -66.87 27.76
N VAL A 801 3.89 -67.95 27.50
CA VAL A 801 3.82 -68.64 26.19
C VAL A 801 2.83 -67.95 25.27
N ALA A 802 1.66 -67.54 25.78
CA ALA A 802 0.65 -66.79 25.05
C ALA A 802 0.89 -65.26 25.10
N ASN A 803 2.13 -64.82 24.91
CA ASN A 803 2.46 -63.40 24.76
C ASN A 803 2.19 -62.92 23.31
N PRO A 804 1.77 -61.66 23.10
CA PRO A 804 1.56 -61.11 21.77
C PRO A 804 2.88 -61.05 21.00
N VAL A 805 2.95 -61.71 19.84
CA VAL A 805 4.12 -61.75 18.95
C VAL A 805 3.94 -60.73 17.82
N ASN A 806 5.02 -60.03 17.46
CA ASN A 806 5.01 -59.05 16.38
C ASN A 806 4.70 -59.71 15.02
N THR A 807 3.80 -59.11 14.24
CA THR A 807 3.36 -59.65 12.94
C THR A 807 4.32 -59.36 11.78
N GLY A 808 5.34 -58.53 12.01
CA GLY A 808 6.23 -58.00 10.96
C GLY A 808 5.65 -56.80 10.20
N LEU A 809 4.41 -56.38 10.46
CA LEU A 809 3.84 -55.17 9.85
C LEU A 809 4.09 -53.91 10.70
N PRO A 810 4.36 -52.75 10.08
CA PRO A 810 4.61 -51.51 10.79
C PRO A 810 3.49 -51.15 11.78
N GLY A 811 3.88 -50.79 13.00
CA GLY A 811 2.95 -50.40 14.05
C GLY A 811 2.18 -51.53 14.74
N SER A 812 2.51 -52.80 14.46
CA SER A 812 2.00 -53.96 15.19
C SER A 812 2.15 -53.82 16.71
N PHE A 813 1.15 -54.31 17.45
CA PHE A 813 1.16 -54.32 18.92
C PHE A 813 1.98 -55.48 19.53
N GLY A 814 2.46 -56.43 18.71
CA GLY A 814 3.19 -57.60 19.20
C GLY A 814 4.66 -57.33 19.52
N VAL A 815 5.21 -58.11 20.45
CA VAL A 815 6.60 -58.05 20.90
C VAL A 815 7.51 -58.79 19.91
N GLY A 816 8.65 -58.17 19.55
CA GLY A 816 9.61 -58.75 18.62
C GLY A 816 10.44 -59.88 19.25
N ILE A 817 10.51 -61.02 18.58
CA ILE A 817 11.31 -62.17 19.03
C ILE A 817 12.80 -61.87 18.81
N GLY A 818 13.52 -61.55 19.89
CA GLY A 818 14.98 -61.32 19.89
C GLY A 818 15.44 -59.89 20.19
N GLY A 819 14.53 -58.94 20.44
CA GLY A 819 14.91 -57.59 20.85
C GLY A 819 15.42 -57.55 22.30
N SER A 820 16.65 -57.07 22.53
CA SER A 820 17.20 -56.87 23.89
C SER A 820 16.67 -55.60 24.58
N GLY A 821 15.40 -55.28 24.36
CA GLY A 821 14.62 -54.26 25.04
C GLY A 821 13.36 -54.88 25.62
N LEU A 822 13.02 -54.53 26.86
CA LEU A 822 11.94 -55.13 27.68
C LEU A 822 12.13 -56.58 28.18
N GLY A 823 13.30 -57.21 28.03
CA GLY A 823 13.60 -58.50 28.71
C GLY A 823 13.44 -58.45 30.24
N THR A 824 13.56 -57.26 30.85
CA THR A 824 13.43 -57.01 32.29
C THR A 824 11.99 -57.07 32.81
N PHE A 825 10.97 -57.13 31.96
CA PHE A 825 9.55 -56.97 32.34
C PHE A 825 8.84 -58.29 32.63
N ILE A 826 9.56 -59.42 32.59
CA ILE A 826 9.03 -60.77 32.85
C ILE A 826 9.40 -61.26 34.27
N ASN A 827 10.45 -60.71 34.89
CA ASN A 827 10.68 -60.90 36.33
C ASN A 827 9.67 -60.03 37.12
N GLY A 828 8.64 -60.68 37.67
CA GLY A 828 7.51 -60.02 38.33
C GLY A 828 7.84 -59.34 39.66
N SER A 829 8.48 -58.16 39.61
CA SER A 829 8.79 -57.36 40.80
C SER A 829 8.38 -55.88 40.66
N GLY A 830 7.12 -55.59 40.98
CA GLY A 830 6.65 -54.23 41.32
C GLY A 830 5.56 -53.64 40.41
N PHE A 831 4.82 -52.67 40.96
CA PHE A 831 3.72 -51.95 40.32
C PHE A 831 4.18 -50.90 39.28
N ALA A 832 5.11 -51.26 38.40
CA ALA A 832 5.46 -50.46 37.24
C ALA A 832 4.43 -50.70 36.12
N SER A 833 3.93 -49.63 35.50
CA SER A 833 2.88 -49.72 34.48
C SER A 833 3.40 -50.36 33.18
N THR A 834 3.22 -51.66 33.05
CA THR A 834 3.17 -52.35 31.76
C THR A 834 2.04 -51.75 30.90
N GLY A 835 2.15 -51.81 29.57
CA GLY A 835 1.16 -51.26 28.64
C GLY A 835 -0.15 -52.06 28.54
N ARG A 836 -0.63 -52.60 29.67
CA ARG A 836 -1.81 -53.47 29.79
C ARG A 836 -3.02 -52.64 30.24
N ALA A 837 -4.22 -52.98 29.78
CA ALA A 837 -5.43 -52.23 30.17
C ALA A 837 -5.91 -52.59 31.60
N MET A 838 -5.70 -53.84 32.01
CA MET A 838 -5.88 -54.32 33.38
C MET A 838 -4.82 -55.37 33.71
N ASP A 839 -4.20 -55.22 34.88
CA ASP A 839 -3.35 -56.22 35.51
C ASP A 839 -3.74 -56.30 37.00
N LEU A 840 -4.15 -57.49 37.46
CA LEU A 840 -4.55 -57.74 38.83
C LEU A 840 -3.78 -58.94 39.37
N ASN A 841 -2.85 -58.67 40.28
CA ASN A 841 -2.16 -59.70 41.06
C ASN A 841 -2.77 -59.82 42.47
N VAL A 842 -3.04 -61.04 42.91
CA VAL A 842 -3.48 -61.37 44.27
C VAL A 842 -2.60 -62.50 44.79
N SER A 843 -1.85 -62.24 45.85
CA SER A 843 -1.02 -63.25 46.52
C SER A 843 -1.43 -63.46 47.98
N PHE A 844 -1.50 -64.73 48.39
CA PHE A 844 -1.67 -65.16 49.78
C PHE A 844 -0.41 -65.93 50.19
N LEU A 845 0.16 -65.59 51.35
CA LEU A 845 1.40 -66.18 51.87
C LEU A 845 1.15 -66.86 53.22
N ASP A 846 1.26 -68.19 53.21
CA ASP A 846 1.23 -69.10 54.36
C ASP A 846 2.08 -70.34 53.98
N ASP A 847 1.98 -71.45 54.70
CA ASP A 847 2.48 -72.78 54.29
C ASP A 847 1.99 -73.17 52.88
N PHE A 848 0.80 -72.70 52.49
CA PHE A 848 0.23 -72.81 51.14
C PHE A 848 0.18 -71.41 50.50
N GLN A 849 1.12 -71.14 49.59
CA GLN A 849 1.24 -69.87 48.88
C GLN A 849 0.44 -69.94 47.58
N VAL A 850 -0.36 -68.91 47.32
CA VAL A 850 -1.15 -68.77 46.08
C VAL A 850 -0.80 -67.45 45.42
N ASN A 851 -0.63 -67.46 44.12
CA ASN A 851 -0.43 -66.29 43.28
C ASN A 851 -1.40 -66.37 42.08
N LEU A 852 -2.36 -65.46 42.02
CA LEU A 852 -3.29 -65.31 40.91
C LEU A 852 -2.99 -64.01 40.18
N MET A 853 -2.71 -64.08 38.88
CA MET A 853 -2.50 -62.92 38.01
C MET A 853 -3.53 -62.91 36.88
N ILE A 854 -4.25 -61.81 36.71
CA ILE A 854 -5.23 -61.62 35.63
C ILE A 854 -4.78 -60.46 34.74
N ARG A 855 -4.52 -60.77 33.47
CA ARG A 855 -4.16 -59.84 32.40
C ARG A 855 -5.33 -59.68 31.44
N ALA A 856 -5.75 -58.46 31.17
CA ALA A 856 -6.68 -58.17 30.08
C ALA A 856 -6.30 -56.87 29.38
N THR A 857 -6.06 -56.95 28.08
CA THR A 857 -5.78 -55.81 27.21
C THR A 857 -6.51 -55.99 25.89
N GLN A 858 -7.25 -54.97 25.47
CA GLN A 858 -7.74 -54.86 24.11
C GLN A 858 -7.34 -53.49 23.57
N SER A 859 -6.76 -53.46 22.38
CA SER A 859 -6.27 -52.23 21.75
C SER A 859 -6.62 -52.22 20.27
N THR A 860 -6.87 -51.03 19.73
CA THR A 860 -7.13 -50.83 18.31
C THR A 860 -6.54 -49.48 17.90
N LYS A 861 -5.71 -49.48 16.87
CA LYS A 861 -5.08 -48.29 16.30
C LYS A 861 -5.38 -48.29 14.81
N ARG A 862 -5.94 -47.18 14.33
CA ARG A 862 -6.17 -46.95 12.90
C ARG A 862 -5.44 -45.70 12.46
N SER A 863 -4.64 -45.82 11.41
CA SER A 863 -3.94 -44.72 10.76
C SER A 863 -4.51 -44.51 9.36
N ILE A 864 -4.55 -43.27 8.89
CA ILE A 864 -4.79 -42.94 7.48
C ILE A 864 -3.78 -41.85 7.12
N SER A 865 -2.94 -42.12 6.12
CA SER A 865 -2.05 -41.14 5.52
C SER A 865 -2.44 -40.90 4.06
N LEU A 866 -2.33 -39.66 3.62
CA LEU A 866 -2.61 -39.24 2.25
C LEU A 866 -1.48 -38.35 1.75
N THR A 867 -0.74 -38.84 0.76
CA THR A 867 0.28 -38.06 0.03
C THR A 867 -0.26 -37.82 -1.38
N ALA A 868 -0.42 -36.55 -1.76
CA ALA A 868 -1.11 -36.18 -2.99
C ALA A 868 -0.30 -35.18 -3.85
N PRO A 869 0.78 -35.61 -4.53
CA PRO A 869 1.48 -34.77 -5.49
C PRO A 869 0.55 -34.35 -6.63
N ARG A 870 0.67 -33.09 -7.05
CA ARG A 870 -0.11 -32.47 -8.13
C ARG A 870 0.81 -31.67 -9.03
N ILE A 871 0.56 -31.72 -10.34
CA ILE A 871 1.27 -30.92 -11.33
C ILE A 871 0.30 -30.50 -12.45
N THR A 872 0.50 -29.29 -12.97
CA THR A 872 -0.19 -28.79 -14.17
C THR A 872 0.83 -28.59 -15.27
N PHE A 873 0.54 -29.14 -16.45
CA PHE A 873 1.42 -29.11 -17.64
C PHE A 873 0.56 -28.95 -18.91
N PHE A 874 1.17 -28.64 -20.05
CA PHE A 874 0.42 -28.47 -21.31
C PHE A 874 0.06 -29.82 -21.97
N ASN A 875 -0.98 -29.81 -22.80
CA ASN A 875 -1.33 -30.97 -23.63
C ASN A 875 -0.15 -31.44 -24.49
N GLY A 876 0.26 -32.71 -24.35
CA GLY A 876 1.42 -33.30 -25.04
C GLY A 876 2.77 -33.11 -24.34
N GLN A 877 2.83 -32.42 -23.20
CA GLN A 877 4.05 -32.26 -22.42
C GLN A 877 4.27 -33.46 -21.47
N ARG A 878 5.54 -33.84 -21.28
CA ARG A 878 5.99 -34.63 -20.13
C ARG A 878 6.56 -33.72 -19.05
N ALA A 879 6.11 -33.89 -17.81
CA ALA A 879 6.48 -33.07 -16.67
C ALA A 879 6.51 -33.93 -15.39
N PHE A 880 7.27 -33.49 -14.40
CA PHE A 880 7.36 -34.19 -13.12
C PHE A 880 7.29 -33.26 -11.91
N VAL A 881 6.80 -33.79 -10.79
CA VAL A 881 6.86 -33.13 -9.48
C VAL A 881 7.49 -34.07 -8.44
N VAL A 882 8.46 -33.54 -7.69
CA VAL A 882 9.21 -34.25 -6.65
C VAL A 882 8.93 -33.55 -5.32
N VAL A 883 8.49 -34.31 -4.32
CA VAL A 883 8.29 -33.84 -2.94
C VAL A 883 9.10 -34.74 -2.02
N ALA A 884 10.40 -34.47 -1.92
CA ALA A 884 11.36 -35.24 -1.14
C ALA A 884 11.71 -34.56 0.19
N ARG A 885 11.93 -35.37 1.22
CA ARG A 885 12.55 -35.01 2.49
C ARG A 885 13.85 -35.79 2.65
N GLN A 886 14.95 -35.08 2.84
CA GLN A 886 16.23 -35.66 3.17
C GLN A 886 16.27 -35.98 4.69
N VAL A 887 16.82 -37.13 5.05
CA VAL A 887 17.09 -37.53 6.44
C VAL A 887 18.57 -37.89 6.54
N THR A 888 19.32 -37.08 7.26
CA THR A 888 20.71 -37.37 7.65
C THR A 888 20.73 -38.44 8.73
N PHE A 889 21.62 -39.41 8.63
CA PHE A 889 21.82 -40.47 9.61
C PHE A 889 23.31 -40.84 9.73
N VAL A 890 23.71 -41.42 10.86
CA VAL A 890 25.10 -41.87 11.11
C VAL A 890 25.33 -43.21 10.42
N SER A 891 25.99 -43.23 9.27
CA SER A 891 26.19 -44.45 8.48
C SER A 891 27.31 -45.34 9.00
N ASP A 892 28.40 -44.75 9.49
CA ASP A 892 29.60 -45.44 9.97
C ASP A 892 30.31 -44.59 11.04
N LEU A 893 31.18 -45.20 11.84
CA LEU A 893 31.85 -44.60 12.99
C LEU A 893 33.35 -44.96 13.00
N GLU A 894 34.21 -44.03 12.58
CA GLU A 894 35.67 -44.27 12.59
C GLU A 894 36.22 -44.04 14.02
N PRO A 895 36.89 -45.03 14.65
CA PRO A 895 37.36 -44.90 16.03
C PRO A 895 38.63 -44.06 16.12
N VAL A 896 38.58 -42.95 16.86
CA VAL A 896 39.69 -41.99 16.97
C VAL A 896 40.60 -42.36 18.13
N SER A 897 41.78 -42.91 17.81
CA SER A 897 42.85 -43.11 18.77
C SER A 897 43.32 -41.77 19.37
N ASN A 898 43.65 -41.78 20.66
CA ASN A 898 44.03 -40.63 21.50
C ASN A 898 42.91 -39.70 22.00
N THR A 899 41.64 -39.84 21.59
CA THR A 899 40.52 -39.04 22.17
C THR A 899 39.43 -39.88 22.85
N GLY A 900 39.43 -41.20 22.65
CA GLY A 900 38.48 -42.10 23.29
C GLY A 900 37.04 -41.92 22.79
N GLY A 901 36.88 -41.63 21.50
CA GLY A 901 35.60 -41.39 20.84
C GLY A 901 35.59 -41.88 19.39
N PHE A 902 34.48 -41.62 18.70
CA PHE A 902 34.28 -41.95 17.29
C PHE A 902 34.06 -40.67 16.47
N ASP A 903 34.48 -40.67 15.21
CA ASP A 903 34.11 -39.68 14.20
C ASP A 903 32.95 -40.23 13.34
N PRO A 904 31.74 -39.65 13.41
CA PRO A 904 30.56 -40.17 12.70
C PRO A 904 30.54 -39.73 11.24
N THR A 905 30.55 -40.69 10.32
CA THR A 905 30.20 -40.41 8.92
C THR A 905 28.70 -40.19 8.81
N LEU A 906 28.30 -39.13 8.10
CA LEU A 906 26.90 -38.81 7.86
C LEU A 906 26.53 -39.20 6.43
N SER A 907 25.49 -40.01 6.29
CA SER A 907 24.84 -40.32 5.02
C SER A 907 23.43 -39.72 4.99
N ILE A 908 22.84 -39.64 3.80
CA ILE A 908 21.53 -39.05 3.56
C ILE A 908 20.63 -40.07 2.89
N VAL A 909 19.44 -40.28 3.45
CA VAL A 909 18.38 -41.06 2.81
C VAL A 909 17.23 -40.14 2.40
N ASN A 910 16.70 -40.36 1.19
CA ASN A 910 15.64 -39.55 0.61
C ASN A 910 14.30 -40.29 0.71
N ALA A 911 13.27 -39.63 1.26
CA ALA A 911 11.93 -40.18 1.36
C ALA A 911 10.89 -39.12 0.95
N GLY A 912 9.90 -39.49 0.15
CA GLY A 912 9.00 -38.54 -0.48
C GLY A 912 8.12 -39.18 -1.56
N ALA A 913 7.46 -38.34 -2.36
CA ALA A 913 6.70 -38.78 -3.53
C ALA A 913 7.23 -38.13 -4.81
N VAL A 914 7.29 -38.91 -5.89
CA VAL A 914 7.52 -38.41 -7.26
C VAL A 914 6.33 -38.77 -8.13
N LEU A 915 5.92 -37.84 -8.98
CA LEU A 915 4.95 -38.07 -10.05
C LEU A 915 5.59 -37.59 -11.36
N ASP A 916 6.12 -38.52 -12.14
CA ASP A 916 6.45 -38.35 -13.56
C ASP A 916 5.19 -38.65 -14.39
N VAL A 917 4.82 -37.73 -15.27
CA VAL A 917 3.60 -37.82 -16.08
C VAL A 917 3.75 -37.15 -17.44
N GLU A 918 3.25 -37.84 -18.46
CA GLU A 918 3.00 -37.32 -19.80
C GLU A 918 1.51 -37.48 -20.11
N GLY A 919 0.88 -36.49 -20.75
CA GLY A 919 -0.57 -36.49 -20.93
C GLY A 919 -1.04 -35.89 -22.25
N THR A 920 -1.99 -36.56 -22.89
CA THR A 920 -2.66 -36.11 -24.14
C THR A 920 -4.17 -36.14 -23.97
N ILE A 921 -4.83 -35.03 -24.31
CA ILE A 921 -6.29 -34.85 -24.30
C ILE A 921 -6.92 -35.49 -25.55
N SER A 922 -8.07 -36.15 -25.39
CA SER A 922 -8.84 -36.71 -26.51
C SER A 922 -9.45 -35.62 -27.40
N ALA A 923 -9.66 -35.92 -28.68
CA ALA A 923 -10.19 -34.94 -29.65
C ALA A 923 -11.60 -34.41 -29.31
N ASP A 924 -12.37 -35.13 -28.48
CA ASP A 924 -13.68 -34.70 -27.96
C ASP A 924 -13.61 -33.94 -26.61
N ARG A 925 -12.38 -33.68 -26.10
CA ARG A 925 -12.08 -33.04 -24.80
C ARG A 925 -12.66 -33.78 -23.57
N ARG A 926 -13.03 -35.07 -23.67
CA ARG A 926 -13.67 -35.82 -22.55
C ARG A 926 -12.75 -36.73 -21.76
N TYR A 927 -11.61 -37.13 -22.33
CA TYR A 927 -10.67 -38.07 -21.73
C TYR A 927 -9.25 -37.53 -21.80
N VAL A 928 -8.43 -37.93 -20.85
CA VAL A 928 -6.98 -37.74 -20.89
C VAL A 928 -6.31 -39.10 -20.87
N THR A 929 -5.48 -39.34 -21.88
CA THR A 929 -4.55 -40.48 -21.90
C THR A 929 -3.27 -40.04 -21.21
N LEU A 930 -2.91 -40.73 -20.13
CA LEU A 930 -1.79 -40.43 -19.25
C LEU A 930 -0.79 -41.59 -19.27
N THR A 931 0.48 -41.31 -19.55
CA THR A 931 1.60 -42.20 -19.24
C THR A 931 2.20 -41.72 -17.92
N VAL A 932 2.15 -42.56 -16.88
CA VAL A 932 2.34 -42.15 -15.48
C VAL A 932 3.25 -43.11 -14.74
N ARG A 933 4.21 -42.55 -13.97
CA ARG A 933 5.16 -43.30 -13.12
C ARG A 933 5.19 -42.80 -11.66
N PRO A 934 4.07 -42.80 -10.92
CA PRO A 934 4.05 -42.41 -9.51
C PRO A 934 4.95 -43.34 -8.67
N SER A 935 5.78 -42.74 -7.82
CA SER A 935 6.53 -43.43 -6.76
C SER A 935 6.38 -42.74 -5.40
N LEU A 936 6.51 -43.52 -4.33
CA LEU A 936 6.48 -43.10 -2.94
C LEU A 936 7.54 -43.88 -2.17
N ALA A 937 8.54 -43.19 -1.64
CA ALA A 937 9.51 -43.73 -0.70
C ALA A 937 9.17 -43.24 0.71
N SER A 938 9.09 -44.14 1.70
CA SER A 938 8.92 -43.76 3.11
C SER A 938 9.92 -44.47 4.01
N VAL A 939 10.45 -43.75 5.00
CA VAL A 939 11.27 -44.35 6.07
C VAL A 939 10.32 -45.04 7.04
N VAL A 940 10.40 -46.36 7.11
CA VAL A 940 9.57 -47.20 7.99
C VAL A 940 10.11 -47.18 9.41
N ASN A 941 11.44 -47.27 9.53
CA ASN A 941 12.16 -47.39 10.79
C ASN A 941 13.60 -46.85 10.63
N ILE A 942 14.26 -46.54 11.74
CA ILE A 942 15.71 -46.33 11.78
C ILE A 942 16.24 -47.28 12.85
N ARG A 943 17.01 -48.28 12.44
CA ARG A 943 17.57 -49.29 13.34
C ARG A 943 18.95 -48.86 13.81
N GLU A 944 19.07 -48.57 15.11
CA GLU A 944 20.35 -48.45 15.78
C GLU A 944 21.07 -49.82 15.78
N ILE A 945 22.36 -49.82 15.43
CA ILE A 945 23.26 -50.97 15.52
C ILE A 945 24.45 -50.54 16.40
N PRO A 946 24.64 -51.14 17.58
CA PRO A 946 25.72 -50.74 18.49
C PRO A 946 27.08 -51.14 17.92
N GLN A 947 27.98 -50.17 17.86
CA GLN A 947 29.41 -50.36 17.61
C GLN A 947 30.19 -50.27 18.92
N VAL A 948 31.19 -51.14 19.07
CA VAL A 948 32.03 -51.23 20.27
C VAL A 948 33.48 -51.18 19.82
N ALA A 949 34.20 -50.15 20.26
CA ALA A 949 35.64 -50.01 20.02
C ALA A 949 36.41 -50.07 21.35
N LEU A 950 37.62 -50.64 21.27
CA LEU A 950 38.64 -50.47 22.30
C LEU A 950 39.45 -49.23 21.92
N THR A 951 39.44 -48.22 22.78
CA THR A 951 40.22 -46.98 22.59
C THR A 951 41.23 -46.85 23.71
N ASP A 952 42.52 -46.80 23.35
CA ASP A 952 43.60 -46.54 24.31
C ASP A 952 43.51 -45.07 24.78
N GLU A 953 43.42 -44.86 26.10
CA GLU A 953 43.41 -43.51 26.70
C GLU A 953 44.82 -43.17 27.21
N ALA A 954 45.46 -42.17 26.59
CA ALA A 954 46.80 -41.73 26.96
C ALA A 954 46.77 -40.88 28.24
N VAL A 955 46.85 -41.54 29.39
CA VAL A 955 46.92 -40.87 30.70
C VAL A 955 48.25 -40.13 30.84
N PHE A 956 48.23 -38.81 30.68
CA PHE A 956 49.36 -37.93 31.01
C PHE A 956 49.46 -37.77 32.54
N GLN A 957 50.06 -38.75 33.20
CA GLN A 957 50.33 -38.70 34.63
C GLN A 957 51.64 -37.93 34.90
N ASP A 958 51.52 -36.74 35.48
CA ASP A 958 52.61 -35.79 35.71
C ASP A 958 53.37 -36.10 37.03
N ASP A 959 54.00 -37.28 37.13
CA ASP A 959 54.99 -37.61 38.18
C ASP A 959 55.88 -38.83 37.82
N ASP A 960 57.09 -38.90 38.38
CA ASP A 960 58.20 -39.81 37.99
C ASP A 960 57.93 -41.34 38.24
N GLN A 961 57.07 -42.00 37.45
CA GLN A 961 56.99 -43.48 37.40
C GLN A 961 56.91 -44.06 35.97
N ASP A 962 57.89 -44.92 35.65
CA ASP A 962 58.06 -45.61 34.36
C ASP A 962 57.08 -46.79 34.19
N ASN A 963 55.78 -46.50 34.24
CA ASN A 963 54.73 -47.53 34.31
C ASN A 963 53.45 -47.18 33.52
N ASN A 964 53.60 -46.50 32.38
CA ASN A 964 52.53 -46.21 31.43
C ASN A 964 52.02 -47.50 30.74
N GLN A 965 51.18 -48.26 31.44
CA GLN A 965 50.26 -49.22 30.82
C GLN A 965 49.11 -48.43 30.16
N PRO A 966 48.81 -48.62 28.85
CA PRO A 966 47.63 -48.00 28.26
C PRO A 966 46.35 -48.63 28.84
N GLU A 967 45.51 -47.83 29.48
CA GLU A 967 44.19 -48.30 29.91
C GLU A 967 43.24 -48.34 28.70
N GLN A 968 42.72 -49.54 28.42
CA GLN A 968 41.80 -49.77 27.31
C GLN A 968 40.38 -49.41 27.72
N ARG A 969 39.87 -48.27 27.24
CA ARG A 969 38.48 -47.88 27.44
C ARG A 969 37.58 -48.53 26.39
N LEU A 970 36.57 -49.27 26.84
CA LEU A 970 35.47 -49.70 25.97
C LEU A 970 34.59 -48.47 25.69
N THR A 971 34.58 -48.03 24.43
CA THR A 971 33.75 -46.92 23.97
C THR A 971 32.66 -47.46 23.06
N THR A 972 31.40 -47.13 23.36
CA THR A 972 30.21 -47.64 22.65
C THR A 972 29.44 -46.49 21.99
N ALA A 973 29.08 -46.65 20.73
CA ALA A 973 28.22 -45.74 19.98
C ALA A 973 27.29 -46.54 19.06
N PHE A 974 26.49 -45.88 18.21
CA PHE A 974 25.52 -46.53 17.34
C PHE A 974 25.65 -45.98 15.92
N ILE A 975 25.66 -46.88 14.93
CA ILE A 975 25.31 -46.51 13.56
C ILE A 975 23.80 -46.67 13.38
N GLU A 976 23.24 -45.92 12.44
CA GLU A 976 21.83 -45.89 12.10
C GLU A 976 21.62 -46.58 10.74
N ALA A 977 20.73 -47.56 10.68
CA ALA A 977 20.33 -48.23 9.45
C ALA A 977 18.85 -47.88 9.13
N PRO A 978 18.58 -46.89 8.26
CA PRO A 978 17.22 -46.54 7.86
C PRO A 978 16.60 -47.62 6.96
N GLU A 979 15.37 -48.01 7.27
CA GLU A 979 14.59 -48.97 6.51
C GLU A 979 13.61 -48.23 5.57
N LEU A 980 13.72 -48.45 4.27
CA LEU A 980 12.90 -47.81 3.24
C LEU A 980 11.83 -48.73 2.66
N GLU A 981 10.59 -48.25 2.62
CA GLU A 981 9.50 -48.82 1.83
C GLU A 981 9.30 -47.96 0.58
N LEU A 982 9.75 -48.49 -0.58
CA LEU A 982 9.52 -47.90 -1.89
C LEU A 982 8.34 -48.57 -2.58
N THR A 983 7.31 -47.79 -2.90
CA THR A 983 6.25 -48.18 -3.83
C THR A 983 6.44 -47.44 -5.15
N GLN A 984 6.33 -48.15 -6.27
CA GLN A 984 6.31 -47.56 -7.61
C GLN A 984 5.26 -48.27 -8.46
N ALA A 985 4.57 -47.53 -9.33
CA ALA A 985 3.73 -48.08 -10.39
C ALA A 985 4.00 -47.34 -11.70
N ALA A 986 3.93 -48.03 -12.83
CA ALA A 986 4.09 -47.45 -14.16
C ALA A 986 3.04 -48.02 -15.13
N ALA A 987 2.28 -47.16 -15.79
CA ALA A 987 1.28 -47.56 -16.78
C ALA A 987 0.91 -46.41 -17.73
N THR A 988 0.33 -46.75 -18.88
CA THR A 988 -0.43 -45.81 -19.70
C THR A 988 -1.92 -46.11 -19.55
N VAL A 989 -2.70 -45.11 -19.17
CA VAL A 989 -4.13 -45.23 -18.81
C VAL A 989 -4.94 -44.11 -19.45
N SER A 990 -6.22 -44.35 -19.77
CA SER A 990 -7.15 -43.30 -20.20
C SER A 990 -8.21 -43.08 -19.13
N VAL A 991 -8.41 -41.83 -18.72
CA VAL A 991 -9.29 -41.45 -17.60
C VAL A 991 -10.17 -40.27 -18.05
N PRO A 992 -11.49 -40.28 -17.78
CA PRO A 992 -12.36 -39.16 -18.12
C PRO A 992 -12.02 -37.90 -17.31
N ASP A 993 -12.32 -36.72 -17.87
CA ASP A 993 -12.10 -35.45 -17.19
C ASP A 993 -12.73 -35.40 -15.79
N ARG A 994 -12.02 -34.79 -14.84
CA ARG A 994 -12.33 -34.66 -13.41
C ARG A 994 -12.55 -36.00 -12.68
N GLY A 995 -12.51 -37.14 -13.38
CA GLY A 995 -12.70 -38.50 -12.88
C GLY A 995 -11.53 -39.00 -12.02
N THR A 996 -11.60 -40.24 -11.55
CA THR A 996 -10.53 -40.84 -10.76
C THR A 996 -10.42 -42.33 -11.05
N LEU A 997 -9.23 -42.77 -11.45
CA LEU A 997 -8.88 -44.17 -11.67
C LEU A 997 -8.07 -44.70 -10.48
N LEU A 998 -8.37 -45.92 -10.03
CA LEU A 998 -7.43 -46.68 -9.21
C LEU A 998 -6.37 -47.29 -10.13
N MET A 999 -5.17 -46.73 -10.14
CA MET A 999 -4.05 -47.21 -10.96
C MET A 999 -3.47 -48.52 -10.40
N GLY A 1000 -3.41 -48.63 -9.07
CA GLY A 1000 -2.83 -49.80 -8.40
C GLY A 1000 -2.93 -49.69 -6.88
N GLY A 1001 -2.27 -50.61 -6.19
CA GLY A 1001 -2.26 -50.67 -4.73
C GLY A 1001 -1.76 -52.01 -4.20
N GLN A 1002 -1.65 -52.11 -2.89
CA GLN A 1002 -1.22 -53.30 -2.16
C GLN A 1002 -2.07 -53.45 -0.89
N ARG A 1003 -2.44 -54.68 -0.54
CA ARG A 1003 -3.01 -54.98 0.78
C ARG A 1003 -2.21 -56.09 1.44
N LEU A 1004 -1.62 -55.77 2.59
CA LEU A 1004 -0.94 -56.70 3.48
C LEU A 1004 -1.86 -56.95 4.68
N MET A 1005 -1.92 -58.21 5.11
CA MET A 1005 -2.72 -58.64 6.25
C MET A 1005 -1.93 -59.72 6.97
N ALA A 1006 -1.69 -59.54 8.26
CA ALA A 1006 -1.03 -60.51 9.10
C ALA A 1006 -1.86 -60.74 10.36
N ASP A 1007 -2.08 -62.01 10.69
CA ASP A 1007 -3.02 -62.43 11.72
C ASP A 1007 -2.36 -63.56 12.52
N VAL A 1008 -2.13 -63.33 13.80
CA VAL A 1008 -1.35 -64.20 14.70
C VAL A 1008 -2.19 -64.46 15.95
N GLU A 1009 -2.66 -65.70 16.09
CA GLU A 1009 -3.36 -66.18 17.28
C GLU A 1009 -2.51 -67.23 18.01
N ILE A 1010 -2.33 -67.04 19.32
CA ILE A 1010 -1.60 -67.94 20.21
C ILE A 1010 -2.48 -68.23 21.42
N GLU A 1011 -2.90 -69.49 21.57
CA GLU A 1011 -3.62 -70.01 22.74
C GLU A 1011 -2.73 -71.00 23.49
N SER A 1012 -2.60 -70.84 24.81
CA SER A 1012 -1.85 -71.75 25.69
C SER A 1012 -2.59 -71.95 27.02
N GLY A 1013 -2.72 -73.20 27.46
CA GLY A 1013 -3.54 -73.51 28.63
C GLY A 1013 -3.29 -74.89 29.24
N VAL A 1014 -3.76 -75.07 30.47
CA VAL A 1014 -3.50 -76.29 31.24
C VAL A 1014 -4.24 -77.48 30.59
N PRO A 1015 -3.56 -78.60 30.28
CA PRO A 1015 -4.19 -79.78 29.72
C PRO A 1015 -5.37 -80.28 30.57
N VAL A 1016 -6.42 -80.79 29.89
CA VAL A 1016 -7.71 -81.19 30.47
C VAL A 1016 -8.54 -80.02 31.04
N LEU A 1017 -8.00 -79.19 31.93
CA LEU A 1017 -8.74 -78.10 32.60
C LEU A 1017 -9.24 -77.04 31.61
N SER A 1018 -8.41 -76.67 30.63
CA SER A 1018 -8.76 -75.82 29.48
C SER A 1018 -9.99 -76.31 28.68
N ARG A 1019 -10.35 -77.60 28.76
CA ARG A 1019 -11.46 -78.19 27.99
C ARG A 1019 -12.79 -78.25 28.75
N ILE A 1020 -12.82 -77.82 30.01
CA ILE A 1020 -14.04 -77.85 30.84
C ILE A 1020 -14.89 -76.60 30.54
N PRO A 1021 -16.15 -76.72 30.10
CA PRO A 1021 -17.03 -75.56 29.89
C PRO A 1021 -17.16 -74.69 31.14
N TYR A 1022 -17.30 -73.38 30.96
CA TYR A 1022 -17.33 -72.34 32.00
C TYR A 1022 -16.04 -72.15 32.81
N LEU A 1023 -15.23 -73.20 33.05
CA LEU A 1023 -13.94 -73.10 33.73
C LEU A 1023 -12.76 -72.82 32.77
N ASN A 1024 -12.87 -73.21 31.49
CA ASN A 1024 -11.87 -73.02 30.44
C ASN A 1024 -11.09 -71.70 30.56
N ARG A 1025 -11.81 -70.56 30.62
CA ARG A 1025 -11.23 -69.20 30.61
C ARG A 1025 -10.30 -68.87 31.79
N PHE A 1026 -10.32 -69.65 32.88
CA PHE A 1026 -9.37 -69.52 33.99
C PHE A 1026 -8.08 -70.34 33.82
N PHE A 1027 -8.04 -71.20 32.79
CA PHE A 1027 -6.92 -72.12 32.50
C PHE A 1027 -6.45 -72.00 31.03
N THR A 1028 -6.83 -70.94 30.32
CA THR A 1028 -6.43 -70.62 28.94
C THR A 1028 -6.04 -69.15 28.81
N ASN A 1029 -4.87 -68.94 28.23
CA ASN A 1029 -4.29 -67.63 27.95
C ASN A 1029 -4.23 -67.49 26.42
N ARG A 1030 -4.84 -66.42 25.90
CA ARG A 1030 -5.01 -66.17 24.46
C ARG A 1030 -4.49 -64.79 24.13
N SER A 1031 -3.59 -64.72 23.16
CA SER A 1031 -3.29 -63.47 22.47
C SER A 1031 -3.65 -63.58 20.99
N HIS A 1032 -4.29 -62.54 20.47
CA HIS A 1032 -4.67 -62.38 19.07
C HIS A 1032 -4.18 -61.01 18.60
N VAL A 1033 -3.20 -61.00 17.70
CA VAL A 1033 -2.64 -59.79 17.09
C VAL A 1033 -3.02 -59.81 15.62
N LYS A 1034 -3.71 -58.78 15.17
CA LYS A 1034 -4.15 -58.68 13.77
C LYS A 1034 -3.83 -57.30 13.21
N ASP A 1035 -3.02 -57.28 12.17
CA ASP A 1035 -2.54 -56.07 11.51
C ASP A 1035 -2.93 -56.08 10.03
N GLU A 1036 -3.61 -55.02 9.58
CA GLU A 1036 -3.94 -54.81 8.17
C GLU A 1036 -3.33 -53.49 7.67
N ARG A 1037 -2.67 -53.51 6.52
CA ARG A 1037 -2.09 -52.34 5.84
C ARG A 1037 -2.57 -52.31 4.38
N SER A 1038 -3.20 -51.22 3.97
CA SER A 1038 -3.75 -51.06 2.61
C SER A 1038 -3.25 -49.77 1.99
N LEU A 1039 -2.51 -49.88 0.88
CA LEU A 1039 -2.06 -48.76 0.05
C LEU A 1039 -2.86 -48.74 -1.25
N LEU A 1040 -3.39 -47.58 -1.62
CA LEU A 1040 -4.10 -47.34 -2.88
C LEU A 1040 -3.43 -46.18 -3.64
N ILE A 1041 -3.19 -46.37 -4.93
CA ILE A 1041 -2.63 -45.37 -5.84
C ILE A 1041 -3.75 -44.95 -6.80
N LEU A 1042 -4.29 -43.76 -6.58
CA LEU A 1042 -5.39 -43.19 -7.37
C LEU A 1042 -4.85 -42.05 -8.25
N ILE A 1043 -5.33 -41.92 -9.48
CA ILE A 1043 -4.95 -40.83 -10.39
C ILE A 1043 -6.21 -40.11 -10.89
N LYS A 1044 -6.16 -38.78 -10.86
CA LYS A 1044 -7.18 -37.87 -11.36
C LYS A 1044 -6.53 -36.84 -12.30
N PRO A 1045 -6.81 -36.86 -13.61
CA PRO A 1045 -6.63 -35.68 -14.45
C PRO A 1045 -7.76 -34.67 -14.23
N THR A 1046 -7.51 -33.43 -14.60
CA THR A 1046 -8.51 -32.39 -14.83
C THR A 1046 -8.01 -31.50 -15.95
N ILE A 1047 -8.79 -31.40 -17.02
CA ILE A 1047 -8.50 -30.56 -18.17
C ILE A 1047 -8.78 -29.10 -17.79
N LEU A 1048 -7.87 -28.21 -18.17
CA LEU A 1048 -7.95 -26.78 -17.94
C LEU A 1048 -7.99 -26.08 -19.29
N ILE A 1049 -9.11 -25.42 -19.59
CA ILE A 1049 -9.34 -24.69 -20.83
C ILE A 1049 -9.65 -23.25 -20.44
N GLN A 1050 -8.72 -22.34 -20.74
CA GLN A 1050 -8.72 -20.98 -20.18
C GLN A 1050 -10.00 -20.20 -20.48
N GLY A 1051 -10.57 -20.32 -21.68
CA GLY A 1051 -11.84 -19.67 -22.04
C GLY A 1051 -13.08 -20.30 -21.39
N GLU A 1052 -13.07 -21.61 -21.12
CA GLU A 1052 -14.17 -22.28 -20.41
C GLU A 1052 -14.14 -21.93 -18.92
N LEU A 1053 -12.94 -21.82 -18.33
CA LEU A 1053 -12.75 -21.35 -16.95
C LEU A 1053 -13.07 -19.85 -16.80
N GLU A 1054 -12.70 -19.00 -17.75
CA GLU A 1054 -13.05 -17.57 -17.74
C GLU A 1054 -14.57 -17.37 -17.83
N GLU A 1055 -15.27 -18.18 -18.62
CA GLU A 1055 -16.74 -18.17 -18.71
C GLU A 1055 -17.42 -18.76 -17.46
N ASP A 1056 -16.89 -19.85 -16.86
CA ASP A 1056 -17.35 -20.40 -15.57
C ASP A 1056 -17.25 -19.36 -14.43
N HIS A 1057 -16.17 -18.56 -14.41
CA HIS A 1057 -15.94 -17.52 -13.41
C HIS A 1057 -16.67 -16.19 -13.72
N PHE A 1058 -16.88 -15.85 -15.01
CA PHE A 1058 -17.50 -14.59 -15.45
C PHE A 1058 -18.48 -14.81 -16.63
N PRO A 1059 -19.67 -15.41 -16.41
CA PRO A 1059 -20.53 -15.88 -17.50
C PRO A 1059 -21.03 -14.77 -18.42
N GLY A 1060 -20.60 -14.77 -19.68
CA GLY A 1060 -20.93 -13.79 -20.72
C GLY A 1060 -19.81 -12.79 -21.03
N MET A 1061 -18.65 -12.82 -20.35
CA MET A 1061 -17.61 -11.80 -20.56
C MET A 1061 -17.03 -11.81 -21.98
N MET A 1062 -16.93 -12.97 -22.62
CA MET A 1062 -16.47 -13.05 -24.02
C MET A 1062 -17.48 -12.43 -25.03
N GLN A 1063 -18.76 -12.29 -24.64
CA GLN A 1063 -19.82 -11.77 -25.50
C GLN A 1063 -20.03 -10.26 -25.32
N ASP A 1064 -20.11 -9.78 -24.07
CA ASP A 1064 -20.12 -8.36 -23.73
C ASP A 1064 -19.16 -8.06 -22.56
N PRO A 1065 -17.86 -7.82 -22.84
CA PRO A 1065 -16.90 -7.40 -21.81
C PRO A 1065 -17.17 -5.98 -21.27
N GLY A 1066 -18.10 -5.23 -21.87
CA GLY A 1066 -18.57 -3.94 -21.36
C GLY A 1066 -19.51 -4.09 -20.16
N SER A 1067 -20.36 -5.10 -20.14
CA SER A 1067 -21.32 -5.36 -19.03
C SER A 1067 -20.64 -5.62 -17.68
N PHE A 1068 -19.40 -6.11 -17.69
CA PHE A 1068 -18.60 -6.37 -16.48
C PHE A 1068 -17.77 -5.16 -16.00
N THR A 1069 -17.88 -4.00 -16.67
CA THR A 1069 -17.15 -2.80 -16.23
C THR A 1069 -17.82 -2.19 -15.00
N ILE A 1070 -17.34 -2.59 -13.80
CA ILE A 1070 -17.69 -1.95 -12.52
C ILE A 1070 -17.12 -0.52 -12.51
N GLY A 1071 -17.86 0.39 -13.15
CA GLY A 1071 -17.45 1.77 -13.46
C GLY A 1071 -18.61 2.73 -13.80
N ARG A 1072 -19.87 2.25 -13.77
CA ARG A 1072 -21.07 3.08 -13.73
C ARG A 1072 -21.98 2.60 -12.59
N ALA A 1073 -22.33 3.53 -11.70
CA ALA A 1073 -23.09 3.33 -10.46
C ALA A 1073 -22.43 2.40 -9.42
N TYR A 1074 -21.72 3.00 -8.46
CA TYR A 1074 -22.30 3.25 -7.13
C TYR A 1074 -21.75 4.57 -6.56
#